data_AF-A0A0V0QSL2-F1
#
_entry.id   AF-A0A0V0QSL2-F1
#
_cell.length_a   1.000
_cell.length_b   1.000
_cell.length_c   1.000
_cell.angle_alpha   90.00
_cell.angle_beta   90.00
_cell.angle_gamma   90.00
#
_symmetry.space_group_name_H-M   'P 1'
#
loop_
_entity.id
_entity.type
_entity.pdbx_description
1 polymer ?
#
loop_
_entity_poly.entity_id
_entity_poly.type
_entity_poly.pdbx_seq_one_letter_code
_entity_poly.pdbx_strand_id
1 'polypeptide(L)'
;MEIQDTQECMDQQNIQLNQLENDSLTQLLQKIKKLRLKYIKEGYTKDEITNMIMQKLKIEQNLQENLGIIVENQQQYSKINSNKNQYIQELSQNQCQQENDFDIFSQKIDWGKQGNLDKYQEIQNLKQASNQQILDSLAFDNFNQQNKKILKKLKQQSLDDKNKKQQENLEDLVQFYNFQLNKINGIQGEDSESDSSDFEDFQRKNLDQTCLEICQNQIQKELFNKINQFYERHFFGEMEKENNDYSGEKICQDNQKQEGTQEQNFNFECDNFDLDKLKNEMKNQQKIRKSKQAKVGKRQDQINLKENETILKKIKMGDELVKQNLQYFSENFSDFQKLRQNLKDKIENQQNQKCEENQEFKENQDQDNKIDKDIVQKKDKNIVEKKQYKKIHNKCGKKRKQVRNLEIQLRNIDNIEYLIQYQQEMLDKKNNFQEEEEQKKCIQLGKEKSQENEKNEENEQNFEFRSKAVNGKLYKDKFNEALECLESFNIKRIRNTPLGERLFSILDTQKLGYIDEQTFVSKLNELMYDKDIRVLYSFKAFNKEDNNKISRKEFQEFFSESWKAAFRLLGEKVQRIQQNQVSLSRINNWAMKQLPNLQREIDILFNNISNNNFIDYQNFKNWVTSTNIHSIEAQYDSIVQQVPVDLYQLESN
;
A
#
# COMPACT_ATOMS: atom_id res chain seq x y z
N MET A 1 -56.14 -4.36 3.41
CA MET A 1 -55.41 -5.15 2.41
C MET A 1 -53.93 -4.76 2.42
N GLU A 2 -53.52 -3.58 1.96
CA GLU A 2 -52.07 -3.22 1.91
C GLU A 2 -51.30 -3.31 3.25
N ILE A 3 -51.89 -2.92 4.38
CA ILE A 3 -51.26 -3.06 5.71
C ILE A 3 -51.13 -4.54 6.13
N GLN A 4 -52.07 -5.38 5.71
CA GLN A 4 -52.12 -6.79 6.06
C GLN A 4 -51.11 -7.59 5.21
N ASP A 5 -50.99 -7.24 3.93
CA ASP A 5 -49.99 -7.81 3.01
C ASP A 5 -48.55 -7.44 3.43
N THR A 6 -48.38 -6.23 3.99
CA THR A 6 -47.07 -5.79 4.50
C THR A 6 -46.68 -6.54 5.78
N GLN A 7 -47.64 -6.80 6.67
CA GLN A 7 -47.40 -7.57 7.90
C GLN A 7 -47.08 -9.04 7.60
N GLU A 8 -47.81 -9.67 6.69
CA GLU A 8 -47.52 -11.05 6.26
C GLU A 8 -46.13 -11.18 5.61
N CYS A 9 -45.68 -10.17 4.88
CA CYS A 9 -44.34 -10.12 4.31
C CYS A 9 -43.25 -10.04 5.39
N MET A 10 -43.44 -9.20 6.42
CA MET A 10 -42.48 -9.11 7.54
C MET A 10 -42.45 -10.39 8.38
N ASP A 11 -43.60 -11.02 8.60
CA ASP A 11 -43.68 -12.28 9.35
C ASP A 11 -43.01 -13.43 8.58
N GLN A 12 -43.14 -13.48 7.25
CA GLN A 12 -42.42 -14.43 6.41
C GLN A 12 -40.90 -14.20 6.40
N GLN A 13 -40.45 -12.94 6.39
CA GLN A 13 -39.02 -12.61 6.49
C GLN A 13 -38.44 -13.00 7.86
N ASN A 14 -39.18 -12.79 8.95
CA ASN A 14 -38.76 -13.20 10.29
C ASN A 14 -38.69 -14.73 10.44
N ILE A 15 -39.61 -15.47 9.83
CA ILE A 15 -39.55 -16.95 9.81
C ILE A 15 -38.33 -17.43 9.02
N GLN A 16 -38.00 -16.81 7.88
CA GLN A 16 -36.80 -17.13 7.11
C GLN A 16 -35.50 -16.81 7.85
N LEU A 17 -35.45 -15.68 8.58
CA LEU A 17 -34.30 -15.32 9.41
C LEU A 17 -34.07 -16.35 10.53
N ASN A 18 -35.12 -16.73 11.24
CA ASN A 18 -35.04 -17.72 12.32
C ASN A 18 -34.65 -19.12 11.83
N GLN A 19 -35.01 -19.48 10.59
CA GLN A 19 -34.57 -20.74 9.97
C GLN A 19 -33.07 -20.70 9.60
N LEU A 20 -32.59 -19.58 9.04
CA LEU A 20 -31.18 -19.38 8.69
C LEU A 20 -30.26 -19.39 9.92
N GLU A 21 -30.70 -18.82 11.05
CA GLU A 21 -29.92 -18.83 12.30
C GLU A 21 -29.76 -20.25 12.88
N ASN A 22 -30.84 -21.05 12.85
CA ASN A 22 -30.82 -22.42 13.35
C ASN A 22 -29.97 -23.37 12.47
N ASP A 23 -29.99 -23.17 11.16
CA ASP A 23 -29.15 -23.92 10.22
C ASP A 23 -27.66 -23.58 10.40
N SER A 24 -27.34 -22.31 10.62
CA SER A 24 -25.98 -21.83 10.90
C SER A 24 -25.42 -22.43 12.19
N LEU A 25 -26.20 -22.44 13.27
CA LEU A 25 -25.80 -23.03 14.55
C LEU A 25 -25.57 -24.54 14.42
N THR A 26 -26.43 -25.24 13.68
CA THR A 26 -26.30 -26.69 13.45
C THR A 26 -25.03 -27.03 12.67
N GLN A 27 -24.68 -26.24 11.65
CA GLN A 27 -23.45 -26.39 10.89
C GLN A 27 -22.19 -26.13 11.74
N LEU A 28 -22.23 -25.11 12.59
CA LEU A 28 -21.15 -24.79 13.53
C LEU A 28 -20.89 -25.95 14.49
N LEU A 29 -21.94 -26.51 15.08
CA LEU A 29 -21.84 -27.65 15.99
C LEU A 29 -21.27 -28.90 15.31
N GLN A 30 -21.64 -29.17 14.05
CA GLN A 30 -21.07 -30.28 13.28
C GLN A 30 -19.57 -30.06 12.99
N LYS A 31 -19.18 -28.81 12.70
CA LYS A 31 -17.77 -28.44 12.45
C LYS A 31 -16.92 -28.59 13.71
N ILE A 32 -17.41 -28.14 14.86
CA ILE A 32 -16.78 -28.33 16.18
C ILE A 32 -16.60 -29.83 16.48
N LYS A 33 -17.64 -30.65 16.23
CA LYS A 33 -17.55 -32.11 16.40
C LYS A 33 -16.46 -32.73 15.52
N LYS A 34 -16.35 -32.34 14.25
CA LYS A 34 -15.30 -32.83 13.33
C LYS A 34 -13.89 -32.42 13.78
N LEU A 35 -13.68 -31.16 14.17
CA LEU A 35 -12.39 -30.68 14.66
C LEU A 35 -11.97 -31.38 15.95
N ARG A 36 -12.91 -31.56 16.88
CA ARG A 36 -12.66 -32.31 18.13
C ARG A 36 -12.22 -33.75 17.85
N LEU A 37 -12.92 -34.46 16.96
CA LEU A 37 -12.53 -35.82 16.57
C LEU A 37 -11.17 -35.88 15.86
N LYS A 38 -10.83 -34.88 15.05
CA LYS A 38 -9.51 -34.77 14.41
C LYS A 38 -8.41 -34.64 15.46
N TYR A 39 -8.53 -33.69 16.38
CA TYR A 39 -7.47 -33.45 17.37
C TYR A 39 -7.36 -34.57 18.42
N ILE A 40 -8.47 -35.26 18.74
CA ILE A 40 -8.40 -36.49 19.55
C ILE A 40 -7.53 -37.55 18.87
N LYS A 41 -7.64 -37.73 17.54
CA LYS A 41 -6.82 -38.70 16.80
C LYS A 41 -5.34 -38.32 16.73
N GLU A 42 -5.04 -37.03 16.84
CA GLU A 42 -3.68 -36.48 16.83
C GLU A 42 -3.02 -36.48 18.22
N GLY A 43 -3.72 -36.95 19.27
CA GLY A 43 -3.16 -37.17 20.61
C GLY A 43 -3.21 -35.96 21.55
N TYR A 44 -3.94 -34.89 21.19
CA TYR A 44 -4.06 -33.69 22.03
C TYR A 44 -4.95 -33.92 23.26
N THR A 45 -4.62 -33.25 24.36
CA THR A 45 -5.43 -33.25 25.59
C THR A 45 -6.72 -32.45 25.41
N LYS A 46 -7.72 -32.70 26.26
CA LYS A 46 -9.03 -32.02 26.17
C LYS A 46 -8.92 -30.49 26.22
N ASP A 47 -8.00 -29.96 27.02
CA ASP A 47 -7.83 -28.52 27.20
C ASP A 47 -7.13 -27.87 26.00
N GLU A 48 -6.11 -28.54 25.44
CA GLU A 48 -5.46 -28.12 24.18
C GLU A 48 -6.46 -28.09 23.02
N ILE A 49 -7.30 -29.12 22.90
CA ILE A 49 -8.35 -29.20 21.88
C ILE A 49 -9.33 -28.04 22.01
N THR A 50 -9.73 -27.71 23.25
CA THR A 50 -10.67 -26.62 23.51
C THR A 50 -10.05 -25.27 23.11
N ASN A 51 -8.80 -25.02 23.48
CA ASN A 51 -8.09 -23.80 23.12
C ASN A 51 -7.89 -23.65 21.60
N MET A 52 -7.52 -24.73 20.91
CA MET A 52 -7.34 -24.72 19.45
C MET A 52 -8.66 -24.50 18.71
N ILE A 53 -9.76 -25.11 19.17
CA ILE A 53 -11.09 -24.87 18.60
C ILE A 53 -11.51 -23.41 18.81
N MET A 54 -11.32 -22.85 20.01
CA MET A 54 -11.66 -21.46 20.30
C MET A 54 -10.85 -20.47 19.45
N GLN A 55 -9.54 -20.69 19.28
CA GLN A 55 -8.70 -19.86 18.41
C GLN A 55 -9.18 -19.91 16.96
N LYS A 56 -9.51 -21.10 16.46
CA LYS A 56 -9.97 -21.28 15.08
C LYS A 56 -11.35 -20.63 14.84
N LEU A 57 -12.27 -20.73 15.80
CA LEU A 57 -13.57 -20.07 15.75
C LEU A 57 -13.41 -18.54 15.77
N LYS A 58 -12.48 -18.00 16.58
CA LYS A 58 -12.19 -16.57 16.62
C LYS A 58 -11.64 -16.05 15.29
N ILE A 59 -10.76 -16.80 14.63
CA ILE A 59 -10.25 -16.45 13.29
C ILE A 59 -11.38 -16.47 12.26
N GLU A 60 -12.27 -17.47 12.30
CA GLU A 60 -13.40 -17.56 11.38
C GLU A 60 -14.44 -16.45 11.60
N GLN A 61 -14.70 -16.07 12.86
CA GLN A 61 -15.56 -14.93 13.18
C GLN A 61 -14.99 -13.62 12.59
N ASN A 62 -13.69 -13.35 12.81
CA ASN A 62 -13.05 -12.18 12.24
C ASN A 62 -13.10 -12.17 10.69
N LEU A 63 -12.99 -13.33 10.05
CA LEU A 63 -13.13 -13.45 8.59
C LEU A 63 -14.57 -13.19 8.12
N GLN A 64 -15.57 -13.66 8.87
CA GLN A 64 -16.98 -13.39 8.57
C GLN A 64 -17.33 -11.91 8.74
N GLU A 65 -16.85 -11.26 9.80
CA GLU A 65 -17.01 -9.82 10.01
C GLU A 65 -16.38 -9.01 8.86
N ASN A 66 -15.15 -9.37 8.45
CA ASN A 66 -14.49 -8.73 7.31
C ASN A 66 -15.23 -8.98 5.97
N LEU A 67 -15.78 -10.17 5.76
CA LEU A 67 -16.59 -10.46 4.58
C LEU A 67 -17.91 -9.69 4.58
N GLY A 68 -18.54 -9.50 5.75
CA GLY A 68 -19.72 -8.65 5.91
C GLY A 68 -19.45 -7.22 5.47
N ILE A 69 -18.34 -6.64 5.94
CA ILE A 69 -17.88 -5.29 5.53
C ILE A 69 -17.66 -5.21 4.02
N ILE A 70 -17.07 -6.25 3.39
CA ILE A 70 -16.85 -6.29 1.94
C ILE A 70 -18.18 -6.32 1.18
N VAL A 71 -19.16 -7.12 1.64
CA VAL A 71 -20.48 -7.21 1.01
C VAL A 71 -21.26 -5.91 1.16
N GLU A 72 -21.25 -5.29 2.34
CA GLU A 72 -21.86 -3.98 2.57
C GLU A 72 -21.26 -2.92 1.65
N ASN A 73 -19.93 -2.88 1.52
CA ASN A 73 -19.25 -1.98 0.60
C ASN A 73 -19.69 -2.23 -0.86
N GLN A 74 -19.77 -3.49 -1.30
CA GLN A 74 -20.25 -3.83 -2.64
C GLN A 74 -21.71 -3.41 -2.89
N GLN A 75 -22.58 -3.54 -1.88
CA GLN A 75 -23.97 -3.08 -1.96
C GLN A 75 -24.04 -1.55 -2.04
N GLN A 76 -23.22 -0.83 -1.25
CA GLN A 76 -23.11 0.63 -1.34
C GLN A 76 -22.60 1.08 -2.71
N TYR A 77 -21.56 0.44 -3.26
CA TYR A 77 -21.08 0.70 -4.62
C TYR A 77 -22.17 0.47 -5.68
N SER A 78 -22.97 -0.59 -5.54
CA SER A 78 -24.07 -0.89 -6.46
C SER A 78 -25.18 0.16 -6.37
N LYS A 79 -25.50 0.64 -5.16
CA LYS A 79 -26.48 1.71 -4.93
C LYS A 79 -26.00 3.05 -5.51
N ILE A 80 -24.72 3.40 -5.33
CA ILE A 80 -24.11 4.59 -5.93
C ILE A 80 -24.17 4.52 -7.46
N ASN A 81 -23.86 3.37 -8.05
CA ASN A 81 -23.95 3.20 -9.50
C ASN A 81 -25.40 3.27 -10.01
N SER A 82 -26.36 2.72 -9.27
CA SER A 82 -27.78 2.83 -9.61
C SER A 82 -28.25 4.29 -9.58
N ASN A 83 -27.91 5.03 -8.53
CA ASN A 83 -28.26 6.45 -8.40
C ASN A 83 -27.59 7.30 -9.50
N LYS A 84 -26.33 6.99 -9.84
CA LYS A 84 -25.61 7.64 -10.94
C LYS A 84 -26.30 7.38 -12.29
N ASN A 85 -26.74 6.16 -12.55
CA ASN A 85 -27.44 5.81 -13.78
C ASN A 85 -28.83 6.47 -13.84
N GLN A 86 -29.54 6.53 -12.72
CA GLN A 86 -30.82 7.25 -12.62
C GLN A 86 -30.62 8.75 -12.89
N TYR A 87 -29.61 9.37 -12.30
CA TYR A 87 -29.28 10.78 -12.53
C TYR A 87 -28.89 11.05 -14.00
N ILE A 88 -28.12 10.14 -14.63
CA ILE A 88 -27.80 10.23 -16.06
C ILE A 88 -29.08 10.11 -16.92
N GLN A 89 -30.01 9.22 -16.55
CA GLN A 89 -31.30 9.12 -17.23
C GLN A 89 -32.13 10.39 -17.08
N GLU A 90 -32.22 10.96 -15.88
CA GLU A 90 -32.93 12.23 -15.62
C GLU A 90 -32.31 13.39 -16.41
N LEU A 91 -30.97 13.47 -16.48
CA LEU A 91 -30.29 14.46 -17.32
C LEU A 91 -30.60 14.28 -18.81
N SER A 92 -30.62 13.03 -19.31
CA SER A 92 -30.95 12.75 -20.71
C SER A 92 -32.41 13.08 -21.05
N GLN A 93 -33.34 12.85 -20.13
CA GLN A 93 -34.76 13.20 -20.28
C GLN A 93 -34.95 14.71 -20.27
N ASN A 94 -34.25 15.42 -19.38
CA ASN A 94 -34.27 16.89 -19.33
C ASN A 94 -33.63 17.52 -20.57
N GLN A 95 -32.58 16.93 -21.15
CA GLN A 95 -32.01 17.37 -22.43
C GLN A 95 -33.00 17.20 -23.59
N CYS A 96 -33.70 16.06 -23.68
CA CYS A 96 -34.74 15.85 -24.69
C CYS A 96 -35.93 16.82 -24.53
N GLN A 97 -36.28 17.23 -23.30
CA GLN A 97 -37.31 18.24 -23.07
C GLN A 97 -36.81 19.64 -23.48
N GLN A 98 -35.56 19.98 -23.19
CA GLN A 98 -34.97 21.26 -23.60
C GLN A 98 -34.81 21.38 -25.12
N GLU A 99 -34.49 20.30 -25.84
CA GLU A 99 -34.45 20.31 -27.31
C GLU A 99 -35.85 20.48 -27.92
N ASN A 100 -36.88 19.84 -27.36
CA ASN A 100 -38.27 20.04 -27.79
C ASN A 100 -38.78 21.47 -27.49
N ASP A 101 -38.42 22.02 -26.33
CA ASP A 101 -38.76 23.42 -25.99
C ASP A 101 -38.00 24.42 -26.87
N PHE A 102 -36.78 24.10 -27.30
CA PHE A 102 -36.00 24.91 -28.22
C PHE A 102 -36.58 24.91 -29.64
N ASP A 103 -37.08 23.77 -30.13
CA ASP A 103 -37.79 23.70 -31.42
C ASP A 103 -39.12 24.47 -31.41
N ILE A 104 -39.84 24.47 -30.28
CA ILE A 104 -41.04 25.29 -30.07
C ILE A 104 -40.70 26.79 -29.97
N PHE A 105 -39.53 27.13 -29.41
CA PHE A 105 -39.04 28.51 -29.29
C PHE A 105 -38.52 29.05 -30.63
N SER A 106 -37.83 28.23 -31.42
CA SER A 106 -37.34 28.59 -32.76
C SER A 106 -38.46 28.81 -33.79
N GLN A 107 -39.63 28.19 -33.62
CA GLN A 107 -40.80 28.48 -34.47
C GLN A 107 -41.52 29.80 -34.14
N LYS A 108 -41.18 30.47 -33.02
CA LYS A 108 -41.86 31.70 -32.57
C LYS A 108 -41.07 32.99 -32.76
N ILE A 109 -39.84 32.94 -33.23
CA ILE A 109 -39.02 34.16 -33.46
C ILE A 109 -39.09 34.54 -34.93
N ASP A 110 -40.17 35.22 -35.31
CA ASP A 110 -40.20 36.01 -36.56
C ASP A 110 -40.75 37.43 -36.37
N TRP A 111 -40.89 37.90 -35.12
CA TRP A 111 -41.40 39.24 -34.83
C TRP A 111 -40.45 40.02 -33.91
N GLY A 112 -40.02 41.19 -34.39
CA GLY A 112 -39.57 42.31 -33.55
C GLY A 112 -38.06 42.56 -33.51
N LYS A 113 -37.58 43.38 -34.44
CA LYS A 113 -36.28 44.05 -34.36
C LYS A 113 -36.25 45.03 -33.17
N GLN A 114 -35.04 45.17 -32.62
CA GLN A 114 -34.54 46.18 -31.67
C GLN A 114 -34.89 45.98 -30.19
N GLY A 115 -33.96 45.33 -29.48
CA GLY A 115 -33.84 45.45 -28.03
C GLY A 115 -33.42 44.16 -27.34
N ASN A 116 -32.18 43.71 -27.53
CA ASN A 116 -31.38 43.00 -26.52
C ASN A 116 -30.09 42.45 -27.14
N LEU A 117 -29.03 43.27 -27.12
CA LEU A 117 -27.68 42.82 -27.46
C LEU A 117 -27.15 41.84 -26.39
N ASP A 118 -27.55 42.04 -25.12
CA ASP A 118 -27.07 41.24 -23.99
C ASP A 118 -27.59 39.80 -24.00
N LYS A 119 -28.87 39.60 -24.37
CA LYS A 119 -29.40 38.23 -24.55
C LYS A 119 -28.78 37.50 -25.73
N TYR A 120 -28.42 38.23 -26.79
CA TYR A 120 -27.71 37.62 -27.92
C TYR A 120 -26.31 37.18 -27.50
N GLN A 121 -25.61 37.99 -26.69
CA GLN A 121 -24.30 37.65 -26.15
C GLN A 121 -24.37 36.44 -25.19
N GLU A 122 -25.39 36.38 -24.33
CA GLU A 122 -25.64 35.26 -23.42
C GLU A 122 -25.93 33.96 -24.19
N ILE A 123 -26.74 34.02 -25.24
CA ILE A 123 -27.02 32.87 -26.11
C ILE A 123 -25.75 32.42 -26.87
N GLN A 124 -24.90 33.35 -27.31
CA GLN A 124 -23.61 33.00 -27.94
C GLN A 124 -22.65 32.32 -26.95
N ASN A 125 -22.61 32.78 -25.70
CA ASN A 125 -21.80 32.17 -24.64
C ASN A 125 -22.30 30.76 -24.28
N LEU A 126 -23.62 30.57 -24.18
CA LEU A 126 -24.23 29.25 -23.96
C LEU A 126 -23.97 28.31 -25.14
N LYS A 127 -24.00 28.82 -26.37
CA LYS A 127 -23.67 28.05 -27.58
C LYS A 127 -22.20 27.65 -27.63
N GLN A 128 -21.29 28.54 -27.21
CA GLN A 128 -19.87 28.21 -27.09
C GLN A 128 -19.59 27.18 -25.99
N ALA A 129 -20.25 27.30 -24.83
CA ALA A 129 -20.11 26.34 -23.73
C ALA A 129 -20.63 24.94 -24.11
N SER A 130 -21.78 24.86 -24.79
CA SER A 130 -22.35 23.61 -25.30
C SER A 130 -21.45 22.98 -26.37
N ASN A 131 -20.95 23.78 -27.33
CA ASN A 131 -20.02 23.28 -28.34
C ASN A 131 -18.69 22.79 -27.74
N GLN A 132 -18.20 23.42 -26.66
CA GLN A 132 -17.00 22.97 -25.97
C GLN A 132 -17.23 21.63 -25.26
N GLN A 133 -18.37 21.44 -24.60
CA GLN A 133 -18.74 20.15 -24.00
C GLN A 133 -18.86 19.03 -25.03
N ILE A 134 -19.38 19.32 -26.23
CA ILE A 134 -19.45 18.38 -27.35
C ILE A 134 -18.02 18.02 -27.85
N LEU A 135 -17.12 19.01 -27.97
CA LEU A 135 -15.73 18.76 -28.37
C LEU A 135 -14.97 17.93 -27.34
N ASP A 136 -15.20 18.16 -26.04
CA ASP A 136 -14.56 17.41 -24.97
C ASP A 136 -15.07 15.95 -24.90
N SER A 137 -16.37 15.73 -25.13
CA SER A 137 -16.96 14.39 -25.24
C SER A 137 -16.41 13.64 -26.46
N LEU A 138 -16.31 14.29 -27.63
CA LEU A 138 -15.73 13.69 -28.83
C LEU A 138 -14.23 13.40 -28.67
N ALA A 139 -13.48 14.23 -27.94
CA ALA A 139 -12.07 14.00 -27.63
C ALA A 139 -11.89 12.77 -26.73
N PHE A 140 -12.77 12.58 -25.75
CA PHE A 140 -12.75 11.43 -24.85
C PHE A 140 -13.08 10.11 -25.57
N ASP A 141 -14.05 10.11 -26.48
CA ASP A 141 -14.37 8.93 -27.28
C ASP A 141 -13.24 8.55 -28.24
N ASN A 142 -12.56 9.54 -28.82
CA ASN A 142 -11.41 9.31 -29.69
C ASN A 142 -10.21 8.75 -28.90
N PHE A 143 -10.00 9.22 -27.67
CA PHE A 143 -9.00 8.68 -26.73
C PHE A 143 -9.29 7.21 -26.38
N ASN A 144 -10.54 6.87 -26.10
CA ASN A 144 -10.94 5.49 -25.80
C ASN A 144 -10.80 4.56 -27.01
N GLN A 145 -11.09 5.04 -28.21
CA GLN A 145 -10.88 4.27 -29.44
C GLN A 145 -9.38 4.05 -29.75
N GLN A 146 -8.53 5.05 -29.48
CA GLN A 146 -7.08 4.89 -29.60
C GLN A 146 -6.54 3.86 -28.59
N ASN A 147 -6.97 3.92 -27.33
CA ASN A 147 -6.56 2.96 -26.30
C ASN A 147 -6.99 1.51 -26.63
N LYS A 148 -8.20 1.32 -27.19
CA LYS A 148 -8.63 -0.01 -27.67
C LYS A 148 -7.77 -0.52 -28.83
N LYS A 149 -7.32 0.35 -29.75
CA LYS A 149 -6.40 -0.02 -30.84
C LYS A 149 -5.00 -0.37 -30.33
N ILE A 150 -4.49 0.37 -29.35
CA ILE A 150 -3.20 0.10 -28.69
C ILE A 150 -3.24 -1.26 -27.97
N LEU A 151 -4.32 -1.54 -27.23
CA LEU A 151 -4.48 -2.80 -26.52
C LEU A 151 -4.55 -4.02 -27.46
N LYS A 152 -5.19 -3.88 -28.62
CA LYS A 152 -5.19 -4.93 -29.66
C LYS A 152 -3.79 -5.17 -30.25
N LYS A 153 -3.01 -4.10 -30.50
CA LYS A 153 -1.62 -4.22 -31.00
C LYS A 153 -0.69 -4.88 -29.99
N LEU A 154 -0.81 -4.55 -28.70
CA LEU A 154 -0.01 -5.14 -27.63
C LEU A 154 -0.31 -6.63 -27.43
N LYS A 155 -1.58 -7.02 -27.55
CA LYS A 155 -1.97 -8.44 -27.50
C LYS A 155 -1.43 -9.24 -28.70
N GLN A 156 -1.40 -8.64 -29.90
CA GLN A 156 -0.83 -9.29 -31.08
C GLN A 156 0.70 -9.44 -30.97
N GLN A 157 1.42 -8.39 -30.56
CA GLN A 157 2.87 -8.46 -30.33
C GLN A 157 3.27 -9.49 -29.26
N SER A 158 2.49 -9.59 -28.18
CA SER A 158 2.73 -10.60 -27.14
C SER A 158 2.62 -12.05 -27.65
N LEU A 159 1.75 -12.28 -28.64
CA LEU A 159 1.57 -13.59 -29.27
C LEU A 159 2.71 -13.90 -30.24
N ASP A 160 3.11 -12.91 -31.04
CA ASP A 160 4.18 -13.05 -32.03
C ASP A 160 5.57 -13.24 -31.34
N ASP A 161 5.81 -12.54 -30.22
CA ASP A 161 7.05 -12.66 -29.43
C ASP A 161 7.17 -14.01 -28.70
N LYS A 162 6.05 -14.62 -28.29
CA LYS A 162 6.03 -15.96 -27.69
C LYS A 162 6.39 -17.04 -28.71
N ASN A 163 5.87 -16.93 -29.92
CA ASN A 163 6.15 -17.89 -30.98
C ASN A 163 7.61 -17.77 -31.48
N LYS A 164 8.14 -16.54 -31.58
CA LYS A 164 9.54 -16.31 -31.95
C LYS A 164 10.53 -16.86 -30.91
N LYS A 165 10.25 -16.70 -29.62
CA LYS A 165 11.08 -17.25 -28.53
C LYS A 165 11.09 -18.78 -28.47
N GLN A 166 9.98 -19.44 -28.82
CA GLN A 166 9.95 -20.90 -28.88
C GLN A 166 10.80 -21.42 -30.04
N GLN A 167 10.91 -20.66 -31.12
CA GLN A 167 11.71 -21.02 -32.30
C GLN A 167 13.22 -20.78 -32.06
N GLU A 168 13.61 -19.66 -31.44
CA GLU A 168 15.01 -19.36 -31.07
C GLU A 168 15.56 -20.36 -30.03
N ASN A 169 14.76 -20.74 -29.02
CA ASN A 169 15.17 -21.73 -28.03
C ASN A 169 15.37 -23.14 -28.63
N LEU A 170 14.67 -23.47 -29.71
CA LEU A 170 14.82 -24.75 -30.41
C LEU A 170 16.09 -24.77 -31.28
N GLU A 171 16.43 -23.65 -31.91
CA GLU A 171 17.67 -23.52 -32.70
C GLU A 171 18.93 -23.55 -31.82
N ASP A 172 18.92 -22.89 -30.66
CA ASP A 172 20.05 -22.90 -29.73
C ASP A 172 20.29 -24.30 -29.13
N LEU A 173 19.22 -25.06 -28.87
CA LEU A 173 19.33 -26.43 -28.35
C LEU A 173 19.90 -27.39 -29.40
N VAL A 174 19.52 -27.21 -30.68
CA VAL A 174 20.04 -28.00 -31.81
C VAL A 174 21.51 -27.67 -32.08
N GLN A 175 21.91 -26.40 -31.99
CA GLN A 175 23.32 -26.01 -32.13
C GLN A 175 24.20 -26.56 -31.00
N PHE A 176 23.69 -26.54 -29.75
CA PHE A 176 24.40 -27.11 -28.61
C PHE A 176 24.60 -28.63 -28.76
N TYR A 177 23.59 -29.36 -29.24
CA TYR A 177 23.70 -30.82 -29.45
C TYR A 177 24.69 -31.18 -30.57
N ASN A 178 24.68 -30.44 -31.67
CA ASN A 178 25.62 -30.64 -32.78
C ASN A 178 27.06 -30.30 -32.40
N PHE A 179 27.28 -29.31 -31.54
CA PHE A 179 28.60 -28.96 -31.01
C PHE A 179 29.20 -30.10 -30.15
N GLN A 180 28.38 -30.76 -29.32
CA GLN A 180 28.86 -31.88 -28.50
C GLN A 180 29.15 -33.14 -29.32
N LEU A 181 28.32 -33.45 -30.32
CA LEU A 181 28.53 -34.59 -31.24
C LEU A 181 29.82 -34.46 -32.06
N ASN A 182 30.14 -33.27 -32.55
CA ASN A 182 31.38 -33.03 -33.30
C ASN A 182 32.64 -33.13 -32.42
N LYS A 183 32.53 -32.87 -31.12
CA LYS A 183 33.65 -33.01 -30.18
C LYS A 183 33.95 -34.47 -29.83
N ILE A 184 32.94 -35.33 -29.88
CA ILE A 184 33.07 -36.78 -29.66
C ILE A 184 33.66 -37.46 -30.89
N ASN A 185 33.26 -37.05 -32.10
CA ASN A 185 33.74 -37.64 -33.35
C ASN A 185 35.17 -37.18 -33.75
N GLY A 186 35.69 -36.11 -33.15
CA GLY A 186 37.05 -35.60 -33.39
C GLY A 186 38.16 -36.29 -32.59
N ILE A 187 37.86 -37.34 -31.81
CA ILE A 187 38.82 -38.02 -30.91
C ILE A 187 39.21 -39.43 -31.42
N GLN A 188 38.81 -39.81 -32.64
CA GLN A 188 39.30 -41.04 -33.28
C GLN A 188 40.22 -40.72 -34.45
N GLY A 189 41.53 -40.75 -34.18
CA GLY A 189 42.59 -40.67 -35.17
C GLY A 189 43.88 -41.30 -34.66
N GLU A 190 44.25 -42.40 -35.32
CA GLU A 190 45.60 -42.98 -35.50
C GLU A 190 46.16 -43.97 -34.44
N ASP A 191 46.25 -45.22 -34.93
CA ASP A 191 47.31 -46.23 -34.83
C ASP A 191 47.62 -46.94 -33.51
N SER A 192 47.21 -48.22 -33.41
CA SER A 192 48.12 -49.37 -33.53
C SER A 192 47.43 -50.69 -33.16
N GLU A 193 47.63 -51.71 -34.00
CA GLU A 193 47.18 -53.09 -33.85
C GLU A 193 47.99 -53.81 -32.75
N SER A 194 47.33 -54.48 -31.80
CA SER A 194 47.77 -55.79 -31.29
C SER A 194 46.70 -56.46 -30.41
N ASP A 195 46.58 -57.77 -30.58
CA ASP A 195 45.57 -58.66 -30.00
C ASP A 195 45.63 -58.79 -28.46
N SER A 196 44.50 -58.52 -27.78
CA SER A 196 44.16 -59.04 -26.44
C SER A 196 42.71 -58.65 -26.06
N SER A 197 41.73 -59.43 -26.50
CA SER A 197 40.31 -59.02 -26.51
C SER A 197 39.55 -59.00 -25.17
N ASP A 198 40.12 -59.44 -24.03
CA ASP A 198 39.35 -59.56 -22.77
C ASP A 198 39.88 -58.74 -21.58
N PHE A 199 40.98 -57.99 -21.73
CA PHE A 199 41.57 -57.18 -20.64
C PHE A 199 41.46 -55.66 -20.85
N GLU A 200 41.29 -55.19 -22.09
CA GLU A 200 41.16 -53.75 -22.38
C GLU A 200 39.78 -53.17 -22.06
N ASP A 201 38.72 -53.99 -22.13
CA ASP A 201 37.34 -53.54 -21.91
C ASP A 201 37.05 -53.18 -20.44
N PHE A 202 37.87 -53.70 -19.51
CA PHE A 202 37.79 -53.38 -18.08
C PHE A 202 38.62 -52.15 -17.68
N GLN A 203 39.68 -51.82 -18.44
CA GLN A 203 40.48 -50.61 -18.19
C GLN A 203 39.90 -49.37 -18.87
N ARG A 204 39.30 -49.48 -20.07
CA ARG A 204 38.65 -48.34 -20.74
C ARG A 204 37.46 -47.79 -19.94
N LYS A 205 36.59 -48.66 -19.42
CA LYS A 205 35.42 -48.24 -18.60
C LYS A 205 35.80 -47.56 -17.28
N ASN A 206 36.95 -47.87 -16.68
CA ASN A 206 37.40 -47.24 -15.44
C ASN A 206 38.20 -45.94 -15.67
N LEU A 207 38.92 -45.83 -16.79
CA LEU A 207 39.61 -44.59 -17.17
C LEU A 207 38.60 -43.51 -17.57
N ASP A 208 37.57 -43.87 -18.34
CA ASP A 208 36.54 -42.94 -18.81
C ASP A 208 35.73 -42.35 -17.65
N GLN A 209 35.39 -43.16 -16.65
CA GLN A 209 34.66 -42.71 -15.45
C GLN A 209 35.51 -41.73 -14.61
N THR A 210 36.81 -42.00 -14.45
CA THR A 210 37.72 -41.17 -13.66
C THR A 210 38.02 -39.85 -14.37
N CYS A 211 38.16 -39.86 -15.70
CA CYS A 211 38.31 -38.65 -16.50
C CYS A 211 37.02 -37.81 -16.51
N LEU A 212 35.84 -38.43 -16.56
CA LEU A 212 34.56 -37.73 -16.44
C LEU A 212 34.42 -37.03 -15.09
N GLU A 213 34.77 -37.69 -13.98
CA GLU A 213 34.72 -37.11 -12.64
C GLU A 213 35.72 -35.96 -12.47
N ILE A 214 36.93 -36.06 -13.03
CA ILE A 214 37.91 -34.97 -12.99
C ILE A 214 37.41 -33.76 -13.79
N CYS A 215 36.90 -33.98 -15.00
CA CYS A 215 36.35 -32.91 -15.83
C CYS A 215 35.12 -32.24 -15.20
N GLN A 216 34.20 -33.01 -14.62
CA GLN A 216 33.02 -32.47 -13.93
C GLN A 216 33.42 -31.61 -12.72
N ASN A 217 34.38 -32.05 -11.91
CA ASN A 217 34.87 -31.29 -10.77
C ASN A 217 35.60 -30.01 -11.18
N GLN A 218 36.35 -30.03 -12.29
CA GLN A 218 37.03 -28.83 -12.81
C GLN A 218 36.03 -27.81 -13.37
N ILE A 219 35.00 -28.26 -14.08
CA ILE A 219 33.92 -27.42 -14.60
C ILE A 219 33.14 -26.78 -13.44
N GLN A 220 32.78 -27.56 -12.41
CA GLN A 220 32.07 -27.03 -11.23
C GLN A 220 32.90 -25.98 -10.48
N LYS A 221 34.22 -26.20 -10.34
CA LYS A 221 35.13 -25.25 -9.67
C LYS A 221 35.29 -23.94 -10.46
N GLU A 222 35.40 -24.01 -11.78
CA GLU A 222 35.45 -22.80 -12.62
C GLU A 222 34.11 -22.04 -12.62
N LEU A 223 32.98 -22.75 -12.65
CA LEU A 223 31.66 -22.15 -12.59
C LEU A 223 31.47 -21.40 -11.26
N PHE A 224 31.85 -22.03 -10.15
CA PHE A 224 31.81 -21.43 -8.81
C PHE A 224 32.65 -20.15 -8.72
N ASN A 225 33.88 -20.17 -9.24
CA ASN A 225 34.75 -18.99 -9.24
C ASN A 225 34.21 -17.85 -10.12
N LYS A 226 33.62 -18.16 -11.27
CA LYS A 226 33.02 -17.13 -12.16
C LYS A 226 31.75 -16.53 -11.56
N ILE A 227 30.94 -17.33 -10.87
CA ILE A 227 29.74 -16.86 -10.16
C ILE A 227 30.16 -15.93 -9.01
N ASN A 228 31.15 -16.30 -8.19
CA ASN A 228 31.61 -15.43 -7.10
C ASN A 228 32.22 -14.12 -7.62
N GLN A 229 33.02 -14.15 -8.68
CA GLN A 229 33.54 -12.93 -9.30
C GLN A 229 32.45 -12.03 -9.88
N PHE A 230 31.35 -12.62 -10.36
CA PHE A 230 30.19 -11.86 -10.85
C PHE A 230 29.46 -11.16 -9.69
N TYR A 231 29.24 -11.85 -8.56
CA TYR A 231 28.61 -11.27 -7.38
C TYR A 231 29.48 -10.19 -6.71
N GLU A 232 30.80 -10.41 -6.59
CA GLU A 232 31.73 -9.41 -6.04
C GLU A 232 31.74 -8.11 -6.88
N ARG A 233 31.74 -8.23 -8.22
CA ARG A 233 31.76 -7.05 -9.10
C ARG A 233 30.44 -6.28 -9.15
N HIS A 234 29.31 -6.95 -9.00
CA HIS A 234 28.01 -6.31 -9.20
C HIS A 234 27.26 -5.93 -7.93
N PHE A 235 27.54 -6.58 -6.79
CA PHE A 235 26.85 -6.27 -5.53
C PHE A 235 27.72 -5.51 -4.52
N PHE A 236 29.04 -5.67 -4.55
CA PHE A 236 29.93 -4.96 -3.63
C PHE A 236 30.61 -3.73 -4.26
N GLY A 237 30.77 -3.72 -5.59
CA GLY A 237 31.36 -2.58 -6.33
C GLY A 237 30.50 -1.31 -6.37
N GLU A 238 29.20 -1.40 -6.06
CA GLU A 238 28.32 -0.22 -5.96
C GLU A 238 28.26 0.37 -4.55
N MET A 239 28.58 -0.41 -3.50
CA MET A 239 28.61 0.10 -2.12
C MET A 239 29.82 1.00 -1.80
N GLU A 240 30.91 0.92 -2.56
CA GLU A 240 32.08 1.82 -2.39
C GLU A 240 31.96 3.16 -3.13
N LYS A 241 30.95 3.34 -4.00
CA LYS A 241 30.72 4.61 -4.71
C LYS A 241 29.72 5.53 -4.02
N GLU A 242 28.88 5.02 -3.12
CA GLU A 242 27.90 5.85 -2.40
C GLU A 242 28.41 6.43 -1.07
N ASN A 243 29.60 6.02 -0.59
CA ASN A 243 30.19 6.53 0.65
C ASN A 243 31.27 7.62 0.47
N ASN A 244 31.53 8.09 -0.77
CA ASN A 244 32.53 9.15 -1.04
C ASN A 244 31.97 10.48 -1.54
N ASP A 245 30.64 10.68 -1.59
CA ASP A 245 30.02 11.93 -2.05
C ASP A 245 29.34 12.77 -0.94
N TYR A 246 29.63 12.48 0.34
CA TYR A 246 29.17 13.31 1.47
C TYR A 246 30.33 13.86 2.32
N SER A 247 31.17 14.69 1.71
CA SER A 247 31.91 15.74 2.45
C SER A 247 32.16 16.95 1.55
N GLY A 248 31.19 17.87 1.52
CA GLY A 248 31.29 19.17 0.86
C GLY A 248 30.68 20.25 1.74
N GLU A 249 31.33 20.56 2.85
CA GLU A 249 31.01 21.73 3.67
C GLU A 249 31.40 23.04 2.98
N LYS A 250 30.43 23.96 2.93
CA LYS A 250 30.52 25.41 3.14
C LYS A 250 31.84 26.12 2.77
N ILE A 251 31.80 26.91 1.68
CA ILE A 251 32.36 28.27 1.65
C ILE A 251 31.39 29.18 0.87
N CYS A 252 31.31 30.45 1.28
CA CYS A 252 30.58 31.60 0.71
C CYS A 252 29.26 31.99 1.43
N GLN A 253 29.40 32.51 2.65
CA GLN A 253 28.71 33.75 3.03
C GLN A 253 29.74 34.88 2.97
N ASP A 254 29.50 35.87 2.13
CA ASP A 254 29.71 37.30 2.41
C ASP A 254 29.47 38.08 1.11
N ASN A 255 28.36 38.82 1.08
CA ASN A 255 28.23 40.05 0.31
C ASN A 255 26.97 40.80 0.79
N GLN A 256 27.18 41.60 1.83
CA GLN A 256 26.32 42.74 2.13
C GLN A 256 26.78 43.93 1.29
N LYS A 257 25.82 44.48 0.54
CA LYS A 257 25.58 45.90 0.27
C LYS A 257 26.71 46.88 0.59
N GLN A 258 27.29 47.48 -0.44
CA GLN A 258 27.54 48.93 -0.46
C GLN A 258 27.20 49.48 -1.86
N GLU A 259 26.16 50.31 -1.90
CA GLU A 259 25.92 51.24 -2.99
C GLU A 259 26.98 52.35 -2.90
N GLY A 260 27.73 52.52 -3.98
CA GLY A 260 28.65 53.63 -4.17
C GLY A 260 28.60 54.04 -5.64
N THR A 261 27.92 55.15 -5.89
CA THR A 261 27.88 55.87 -7.16
C THR A 261 29.29 56.26 -7.61
N GLN A 262 29.64 55.97 -8.87
CA GLN A 262 30.56 56.82 -9.63
C GLN A 262 30.31 56.67 -11.13
N GLU A 263 29.90 57.79 -11.72
CA GLU A 263 29.80 58.02 -13.16
C GLU A 263 31.19 57.96 -13.80
N GLN A 264 31.34 57.24 -14.91
CA GLN A 264 32.31 57.60 -15.94
C GLN A 264 31.72 57.37 -17.33
N ASN A 265 31.55 58.50 -18.04
CA ASN A 265 31.18 58.59 -19.44
C ASN A 265 32.27 57.97 -20.33
N PHE A 266 31.86 57.09 -21.25
CA PHE A 266 32.58 56.86 -22.49
C PHE A 266 31.58 56.85 -23.66
N ASN A 267 31.64 57.91 -24.47
CA ASN A 267 31.00 57.97 -25.77
C ASN A 267 31.82 57.17 -26.78
N PHE A 268 31.18 56.21 -27.45
CA PHE A 268 31.60 55.72 -28.75
C PHE A 268 30.39 55.73 -29.68
N GLU A 269 30.48 56.52 -30.74
CA GLU A 269 29.55 56.53 -31.87
C GLU A 269 29.66 55.18 -32.61
N CYS A 270 28.52 54.51 -32.81
CA CYS A 270 28.40 53.32 -33.64
C CYS A 270 27.47 53.63 -34.81
N ASP A 271 27.98 53.48 -36.03
CA ASP A 271 27.16 53.48 -37.23
C ASP A 271 26.28 52.22 -37.29
N ASN A 272 24.98 52.47 -37.45
CA ASN A 272 23.89 51.60 -37.93
C ASN A 272 24.14 50.07 -37.90
N PHE A 273 24.06 49.48 -36.71
CA PHE A 273 23.92 48.04 -36.53
C PHE A 273 22.44 47.72 -36.27
N ASP A 274 21.79 46.95 -37.17
CA ASP A 274 20.38 46.55 -37.03
C ASP A 274 20.24 45.50 -35.91
N LEU A 275 20.14 46.02 -34.69
CA LEU A 275 20.09 45.29 -33.44
C LEU A 275 18.90 44.32 -33.38
N ASP A 276 17.82 44.63 -34.10
CA ASP A 276 16.59 43.83 -34.08
C ASP A 276 16.73 42.58 -34.94
N LYS A 277 17.47 42.66 -36.05
CA LYS A 277 17.82 41.47 -36.84
C LYS A 277 18.69 40.51 -36.03
N LEU A 278 19.72 41.01 -35.34
CA LEU A 278 20.59 40.18 -34.48
C LEU A 278 19.82 39.55 -33.30
N LYS A 279 18.94 40.32 -32.64
CA LYS A 279 18.09 39.81 -31.54
C LYS A 279 17.16 38.70 -32.01
N ASN A 280 16.55 38.83 -33.19
CA ASN A 280 15.66 37.82 -33.74
C ASN A 280 16.42 36.56 -34.16
N GLU A 281 17.62 36.71 -34.71
CA GLU A 281 18.47 35.58 -35.09
C GLU A 281 18.98 34.81 -33.86
N MET A 282 19.37 35.52 -32.79
CA MET A 282 19.73 34.90 -31.51
C MET A 282 18.54 34.18 -30.84
N LYS A 283 17.33 34.77 -30.87
CA LYS A 283 16.11 34.12 -30.35
C LYS A 283 15.79 32.84 -31.12
N ASN A 284 15.96 32.84 -32.44
CA ASN A 284 15.76 31.63 -33.26
C ASN A 284 16.82 30.57 -32.99
N GLN A 285 18.10 30.95 -32.86
CA GLN A 285 19.16 30.01 -32.49
C GLN A 285 18.96 29.43 -31.08
N GLN A 286 18.49 30.23 -30.11
CA GLN A 286 18.14 29.73 -28.77
C GLN A 286 16.94 28.76 -28.80
N LYS A 287 15.89 29.03 -29.58
CA LYS A 287 14.76 28.10 -29.77
C LYS A 287 15.21 26.78 -30.40
N ILE A 288 16.09 26.83 -31.39
CA ILE A 288 16.64 25.63 -32.04
C ILE A 288 17.52 24.84 -31.06
N ARG A 289 18.35 25.51 -30.25
CA ARG A 289 19.19 24.86 -29.22
C ARG A 289 18.34 24.19 -28.13
N LYS A 290 17.30 24.87 -27.62
CA LYS A 290 16.36 24.30 -26.63
C LYS A 290 15.58 23.10 -27.19
N SER A 291 15.13 23.17 -28.44
CA SER A 291 14.46 22.06 -29.14
C SER A 291 15.37 20.84 -29.34
N LYS A 292 16.64 21.07 -29.73
CA LYS A 292 17.63 19.99 -29.88
C LYS A 292 18.02 19.37 -28.53
N GLN A 293 18.22 20.17 -27.49
CA GLN A 293 18.49 19.67 -26.13
C GLN A 293 17.32 18.86 -25.57
N ALA A 294 16.08 19.31 -25.75
CA ALA A 294 14.89 18.55 -25.33
C ALA A 294 14.71 17.21 -26.09
N LYS A 295 15.09 17.15 -27.37
CA LYS A 295 15.05 15.91 -28.16
C LYS A 295 16.18 14.93 -27.80
N VAL A 296 17.36 15.45 -27.45
CA VAL A 296 18.48 14.62 -26.98
C VAL A 296 18.19 14.07 -25.58
N GLY A 297 17.66 14.89 -24.66
CA GLY A 297 17.20 14.44 -23.34
C GLY A 297 16.15 13.33 -23.44
N LYS A 298 15.06 13.54 -24.20
CA LYS A 298 14.02 12.51 -24.39
C LYS A 298 14.52 11.20 -25.01
N ARG A 299 15.54 11.26 -25.88
CA ARG A 299 16.15 10.04 -26.45
C ARG A 299 17.05 9.34 -25.44
N GLN A 300 17.82 10.09 -24.66
CA GLN A 300 18.63 9.52 -23.59
C GLN A 300 17.76 8.88 -22.51
N ASP A 301 16.68 9.53 -22.11
CA ASP A 301 15.72 9.00 -21.14
C ASP A 301 15.07 7.70 -21.64
N GLN A 302 14.73 7.60 -22.94
CA GLN A 302 14.19 6.39 -23.54
C GLN A 302 15.21 5.25 -23.67
N ILE A 303 16.48 5.57 -23.90
CA ILE A 303 17.57 4.59 -23.92
C ILE A 303 17.80 4.05 -22.50
N ASN A 304 17.91 4.95 -21.52
CA ASN A 304 18.06 4.59 -20.10
C ASN A 304 16.87 3.75 -19.61
N LEU A 305 15.63 4.06 -20.03
CA LEU A 305 14.45 3.27 -19.67
C LEU A 305 14.53 1.84 -20.22
N LYS A 306 14.95 1.66 -21.49
CA LYS A 306 15.06 0.35 -22.13
C LYS A 306 16.21 -0.48 -21.56
N GLU A 307 17.32 0.16 -21.22
CA GLU A 307 18.45 -0.50 -20.55
C GLU A 307 18.03 -0.95 -19.14
N ASN A 308 17.37 -0.09 -18.37
CA ASN A 308 16.83 -0.42 -17.05
C ASN A 308 15.79 -1.55 -17.12
N GLU A 309 14.88 -1.55 -18.10
CA GLU A 309 13.92 -2.66 -18.30
C GLU A 309 14.62 -3.99 -18.60
N THR A 310 15.72 -3.95 -19.36
CA THR A 310 16.49 -5.15 -19.71
C THR A 310 17.24 -5.69 -18.50
N ILE A 311 17.83 -4.80 -17.69
CA ILE A 311 18.48 -5.15 -16.41
C ILE A 311 17.45 -5.74 -15.45
N LEU A 312 16.28 -5.11 -15.29
CA LEU A 312 15.21 -5.60 -14.41
C LEU A 312 14.71 -7.00 -14.83
N LYS A 313 14.62 -7.27 -16.13
CA LYS A 313 14.27 -8.60 -16.66
C LYS A 313 15.33 -9.65 -16.32
N LYS A 314 16.62 -9.33 -16.46
CA LYS A 314 17.71 -10.24 -16.08
C LYS A 314 17.73 -10.53 -14.57
N ILE A 315 17.50 -9.52 -13.75
CA ILE A 315 17.38 -9.67 -12.29
C ILE A 315 16.21 -10.58 -11.93
N LYS A 316 15.02 -10.37 -12.53
CA LYS A 316 13.84 -11.20 -12.29
C LYS A 316 14.05 -12.68 -12.67
N MET A 317 14.72 -12.95 -13.80
CA MET A 317 15.05 -14.32 -14.19
C MET A 317 16.05 -14.97 -13.23
N GLY A 318 17.05 -14.22 -12.75
CA GLY A 318 17.98 -14.70 -11.73
C GLY A 318 17.28 -15.04 -10.42
N ASP A 319 16.37 -14.18 -9.96
CA ASP A 319 15.56 -14.40 -8.75
C ASP A 319 14.68 -15.64 -8.87
N GLU A 320 14.06 -15.86 -10.03
CA GLU A 320 13.21 -17.02 -10.27
C GLU A 320 14.01 -18.33 -10.28
N LEU A 321 15.22 -18.32 -10.86
CA LEU A 321 16.12 -19.46 -10.84
C LEU A 321 16.61 -19.78 -9.41
N VAL A 322 16.95 -18.75 -8.61
CA VAL A 322 17.33 -18.93 -7.20
C VAL A 322 16.16 -19.51 -6.39
N LYS A 323 14.94 -19.01 -6.60
CA LYS A 323 13.73 -19.56 -5.95
C LYS A 323 13.49 -21.03 -6.31
N GLN A 324 13.60 -21.39 -7.60
CA GLN A 324 13.45 -22.78 -8.04
C GLN A 324 14.49 -23.70 -7.41
N ASN A 325 15.75 -23.26 -7.33
CA ASN A 325 16.82 -24.02 -6.68
C ASN A 325 16.57 -24.18 -5.17
N LEU A 326 16.22 -23.09 -4.47
CA LEU A 326 15.90 -23.14 -3.04
C LEU A 326 14.69 -24.02 -2.75
N GLN A 327 13.67 -24.00 -3.61
CA GLN A 327 12.51 -24.87 -3.52
C GLN A 327 12.91 -26.34 -3.70
N TYR A 328 13.69 -26.66 -4.73
CA TYR A 328 14.21 -28.02 -4.92
C TYR A 328 15.02 -28.49 -3.70
N PHE A 329 15.87 -27.63 -3.13
CA PHE A 329 16.64 -27.99 -1.95
C PHE A 329 15.77 -28.14 -0.70
N SER A 330 14.76 -27.29 -0.48
CA SER A 330 13.87 -27.39 0.68
C SER A 330 13.01 -28.65 0.63
N GLU A 331 12.48 -28.99 -0.55
CA GLU A 331 11.70 -30.21 -0.78
C GLU A 331 12.54 -31.48 -0.53
N ASN A 332 13.83 -31.45 -0.85
CA ASN A 332 14.73 -32.59 -0.71
C ASN A 332 15.60 -32.55 0.56
N PHE A 333 15.50 -31.51 1.40
CA PHE A 333 16.38 -31.29 2.55
C PHE A 333 16.31 -32.45 3.55
N SER A 334 15.11 -32.98 3.80
CA SER A 334 14.91 -34.14 4.66
C SER A 334 15.68 -35.37 4.16
N ASP A 335 15.71 -35.59 2.86
CA ASP A 335 16.40 -36.73 2.27
C ASP A 335 17.92 -36.55 2.28
N PHE A 336 18.42 -35.31 2.14
CA PHE A 336 19.82 -34.99 2.39
C PHE A 336 20.23 -35.23 3.85
N GLN A 337 19.39 -34.85 4.82
CA GLN A 337 19.66 -35.13 6.25
C GLN A 337 19.66 -36.63 6.55
N LYS A 338 18.72 -37.40 5.98
CA LYS A 338 18.72 -38.87 6.08
C LYS A 338 19.97 -39.49 5.46
N LEU A 339 20.37 -39.03 4.26
CA LEU A 339 21.58 -39.49 3.60
C LEU A 339 22.82 -39.20 4.44
N ARG A 340 22.92 -37.99 5.00
CA ARG A 340 24.00 -37.59 5.90
C ARG A 340 24.07 -38.48 7.14
N GLN A 341 22.94 -38.73 7.80
CA GLN A 341 22.88 -39.59 8.97
C GLN A 341 23.29 -41.03 8.60
N ASN A 342 22.75 -41.56 7.50
CA ASN A 342 23.13 -42.88 6.99
C ASN A 342 24.64 -42.99 6.68
N LEU A 343 25.25 -41.92 6.16
CA LEU A 343 26.69 -41.88 5.91
C LEU A 343 27.49 -41.84 7.21
N LYS A 344 27.06 -41.05 8.21
CA LYS A 344 27.67 -41.04 9.56
C LYS A 344 27.61 -42.42 10.20
N ASP A 345 26.44 -43.04 10.19
CA ASP A 345 26.23 -44.38 10.76
C ASP A 345 27.10 -45.43 10.04
N LYS A 346 27.24 -45.34 8.71
CA LYS A 346 28.13 -46.22 7.93
C LYS A 346 29.61 -46.01 8.28
N ILE A 347 30.05 -44.77 8.42
CA ILE A 347 31.43 -44.44 8.82
C ILE A 347 31.70 -45.00 10.22
N GLU A 348 30.81 -44.75 11.17
CA GLU A 348 30.91 -45.22 12.55
C GLU A 348 30.94 -46.76 12.62
N ASN A 349 30.02 -47.44 11.93
CA ASN A 349 30.02 -48.90 11.85
C ASN A 349 31.31 -49.47 11.22
N GLN A 350 31.85 -48.84 10.17
CA GLN A 350 33.12 -49.27 9.56
C GLN A 350 34.32 -49.02 10.48
N GLN A 351 34.29 -47.95 11.28
CA GLN A 351 35.30 -47.66 12.29
C GLN A 351 35.24 -48.67 13.44
N ASN A 352 34.03 -49.00 13.93
CA ASN A 352 33.82 -49.99 14.99
C ASN A 352 34.26 -51.39 14.54
N GLN A 353 33.88 -51.83 13.33
CA GLN A 353 34.37 -53.10 12.75
C GLN A 353 35.89 -53.14 12.60
N LYS A 354 36.53 -52.00 12.31
CA LYS A 354 37.98 -51.90 12.24
C LYS A 354 38.61 -52.01 13.63
N CYS A 355 37.97 -51.47 14.67
CA CYS A 355 38.42 -51.63 16.05
C CYS A 355 38.32 -53.10 16.50
N GLU A 356 37.21 -53.78 16.19
CA GLU A 356 37.02 -55.21 16.47
C GLU A 356 38.04 -56.08 15.70
N GLU A 357 38.21 -55.89 14.39
CA GLU A 357 39.21 -56.62 13.58
C GLU A 357 40.64 -56.36 14.09
N ASN A 358 40.96 -55.15 14.58
CA ASN A 358 42.26 -54.84 15.17
C ASN A 358 42.43 -55.44 16.58
N GLN A 359 41.36 -55.59 17.35
CA GLN A 359 41.37 -56.21 18.66
C GLN A 359 41.55 -57.73 18.55
N GLU A 360 40.81 -58.38 17.65
CA GLU A 360 41.00 -59.78 17.28
C GLU A 360 42.42 -60.03 16.72
N PHE A 361 42.96 -59.08 15.94
CA PHE A 361 44.33 -59.14 15.48
C PHE A 361 45.34 -59.09 16.63
N LYS A 362 45.13 -58.23 17.63
CA LYS A 362 46.01 -58.15 18.83
C LYS A 362 45.91 -59.41 19.70
N GLU A 363 44.70 -59.91 19.94
CA GLU A 363 44.47 -61.11 20.76
C GLU A 363 45.11 -62.35 20.13
N ASN A 364 45.04 -62.50 18.81
CA ASN A 364 45.74 -63.57 18.09
C ASN A 364 47.27 -63.39 18.13
N GLN A 365 47.77 -62.14 18.00
CA GLN A 365 49.21 -61.85 18.10
C GLN A 365 49.75 -62.17 19.50
N ASP A 366 48.97 -61.91 20.55
CA ASP A 366 49.32 -62.23 21.94
C ASP A 366 49.25 -63.74 22.23
N GLN A 367 48.35 -64.49 21.58
CA GLN A 367 48.33 -65.96 21.63
C GLN A 367 49.52 -66.58 20.90
N ASP A 368 49.87 -66.09 19.72
CA ASP A 368 51.04 -66.56 18.95
C ASP A 368 52.35 -66.26 19.69
N ASN A 369 52.48 -65.08 20.32
CA ASN A 369 53.62 -64.74 21.18
C ASN A 369 53.71 -65.63 22.44
N LYS A 370 52.58 -66.23 22.88
CA LYS A 370 52.54 -67.19 23.99
C LYS A 370 52.93 -68.60 23.55
N ILE A 371 52.65 -68.96 22.29
CA ILE A 371 53.02 -70.25 21.67
C ILE A 371 54.50 -70.25 21.23
N ASP A 372 55.03 -69.12 20.77
CA ASP A 372 56.44 -68.97 20.35
C ASP A 372 57.45 -69.05 21.52
N LYS A 373 56.99 -68.94 22.77
CA LYS A 373 57.82 -69.25 23.94
C LYS A 373 57.99 -70.75 24.22
N ASP A 374 57.15 -71.61 23.65
CA ASP A 374 57.17 -73.05 23.94
C ASP A 374 57.53 -73.95 22.74
N ILE A 375 57.77 -73.42 21.53
CA ILE A 375 58.11 -74.27 20.36
C ILE A 375 59.23 -73.66 19.51
N VAL A 376 60.48 -73.93 19.91
CA VAL A 376 61.62 -73.93 18.96
C VAL A 376 61.57 -75.25 18.19
N GLN A 377 61.35 -75.14 16.88
CA GLN A 377 61.47 -76.15 15.79
C GLN A 377 60.16 -76.46 15.06
N LYS A 378 59.89 -75.70 13.98
CA LYS A 378 59.47 -76.19 12.65
C LYS A 378 59.36 -75.02 11.67
N LYS A 379 60.41 -74.84 10.85
CA LYS A 379 60.37 -74.03 9.62
C LYS A 379 59.50 -74.76 8.62
N ASP A 380 58.19 -74.47 8.59
CA ASP A 380 57.29 -74.65 7.43
C ASP A 380 55.86 -74.11 7.69
N LYS A 381 55.53 -73.62 8.90
CA LYS A 381 54.26 -72.90 9.17
C LYS A 381 54.21 -71.46 8.64
N ASN A 382 55.36 -70.87 8.29
CA ASN A 382 55.53 -69.43 8.04
C ASN A 382 54.94 -68.92 6.69
N ILE A 383 54.49 -69.80 5.78
CA ILE A 383 53.94 -69.42 4.47
C ILE A 383 52.41 -69.20 4.51
N VAL A 384 51.70 -69.92 5.38
CA VAL A 384 50.23 -69.82 5.50
C VAL A 384 49.84 -68.51 6.20
N GLU A 385 50.55 -68.16 7.27
CA GLU A 385 50.34 -66.92 8.04
C GLU A 385 50.65 -65.66 7.21
N LYS A 386 51.72 -65.66 6.41
CA LYS A 386 52.03 -64.53 5.51
C LYS A 386 50.96 -64.32 4.43
N LYS A 387 50.34 -65.38 3.92
CA LYS A 387 49.22 -65.27 2.96
C LYS A 387 47.95 -64.76 3.63
N GLN A 388 47.67 -65.15 4.87
CA GLN A 388 46.55 -64.61 5.65
C GLN A 388 46.77 -63.13 6.01
N TYR A 389 47.97 -62.74 6.45
CA TYR A 389 48.33 -61.36 6.73
C TYR A 389 48.16 -60.45 5.50
N LYS A 390 48.63 -60.90 4.33
CA LYS A 390 48.45 -60.14 3.07
C LYS A 390 46.98 -59.99 2.68
N LYS A 391 46.13 -60.99 2.95
CA LYS A 391 44.68 -60.89 2.75
C LYS A 391 44.03 -59.88 3.69
N ILE A 392 44.37 -59.89 4.97
CA ILE A 392 43.86 -58.96 5.98
C ILE A 392 44.31 -57.53 5.67
N HIS A 393 45.59 -57.33 5.35
CA HIS A 393 46.14 -56.03 4.98
C HIS A 393 45.46 -55.44 3.73
N ASN A 394 45.20 -56.26 2.71
CA ASN A 394 44.47 -55.82 1.52
C ASN A 394 43.00 -55.50 1.81
N LYS A 395 42.34 -56.25 2.70
CA LYS A 395 40.96 -55.98 3.16
C LYS A 395 40.90 -54.65 3.93
N CYS A 396 41.86 -54.41 4.81
CA CYS A 396 41.99 -53.16 5.56
C CYS A 396 42.27 -51.95 4.64
N GLY A 397 43.12 -52.13 3.62
CA GLY A 397 43.39 -51.09 2.61
C GLY A 397 42.14 -50.71 1.80
N LYS A 398 41.31 -51.69 1.41
CA LYS A 398 40.03 -51.44 0.72
C LYS A 398 39.03 -50.70 1.63
N LYS A 399 38.89 -51.10 2.90
CA LYS A 399 38.02 -50.40 3.87
C LYS A 399 38.49 -48.95 4.11
N ARG A 400 39.80 -48.70 4.23
CA ARG A 400 40.32 -47.32 4.36
C ARG A 400 39.98 -46.43 3.16
N LYS A 401 40.06 -46.97 1.94
CA LYS A 401 39.63 -46.23 0.74
C LYS A 401 38.12 -45.94 0.76
N GLN A 402 37.29 -46.90 1.20
CA GLN A 402 35.85 -46.70 1.34
C GLN A 402 35.51 -45.62 2.37
N VAL A 403 36.12 -45.67 3.57
CA VAL A 403 35.93 -44.62 4.60
C VAL A 403 36.34 -43.25 4.07
N ARG A 404 37.49 -43.15 3.40
CA ARG A 404 37.95 -41.87 2.82
C ARG A 404 36.98 -41.32 1.77
N ASN A 405 36.39 -42.19 0.94
CA ASN A 405 35.38 -41.76 -0.02
C ASN A 405 34.10 -41.26 0.67
N LEU A 406 33.67 -41.91 1.76
CA LEU A 406 32.51 -41.48 2.56
C LEU A 406 32.79 -40.14 3.27
N GLU A 407 34.00 -39.93 3.78
CA GLU A 407 34.43 -38.65 4.38
C GLU A 407 34.42 -37.51 3.35
N ILE A 408 34.82 -37.77 2.11
CA ILE A 408 34.74 -36.80 1.01
C ILE A 408 33.27 -36.47 0.69
N GLN A 409 32.41 -37.48 0.59
CA GLN A 409 30.97 -37.27 0.37
C GLN A 409 30.33 -36.46 1.49
N LEU A 410 30.68 -36.73 2.76
CA LEU A 410 30.16 -35.99 3.91
C LEU A 410 30.60 -34.52 3.86
N ARG A 411 31.87 -34.24 3.54
CA ARG A 411 32.36 -32.87 3.38
C ARG A 411 31.65 -32.11 2.25
N ASN A 412 31.34 -32.80 1.15
CA ASN A 412 30.57 -32.20 0.06
C ASN A 412 29.14 -31.84 0.49
N ILE A 413 28.50 -32.67 1.32
CA ILE A 413 27.17 -32.37 1.89
C ILE A 413 27.25 -31.15 2.82
N ASP A 414 28.24 -31.10 3.72
CA ASP A 414 28.41 -29.97 4.64
C ASP A 414 28.64 -28.65 3.87
N ASN A 415 29.40 -28.68 2.77
CA ASN A 415 29.58 -27.51 1.90
C ASN A 415 28.27 -27.07 1.21
N ILE A 416 27.43 -28.01 0.79
CA ILE A 416 26.12 -27.70 0.20
C ILE A 416 25.19 -27.09 1.25
N GLU A 417 25.16 -27.63 2.47
CA GLU A 417 24.36 -27.11 3.58
C GLU A 417 24.76 -25.66 3.92
N TYR A 418 26.07 -25.37 3.96
CA TYR A 418 26.58 -24.01 4.13
C TYR A 418 26.13 -23.05 3.02
N LEU A 419 26.19 -23.47 1.76
CA LEU A 419 25.74 -22.65 0.62
C LEU A 419 24.23 -22.37 0.66
N ILE A 420 23.41 -23.36 1.04
CA ILE A 420 21.97 -23.18 1.21
C ILE A 420 21.69 -22.16 2.33
N GLN A 421 22.36 -22.30 3.48
CA GLN A 421 22.19 -21.38 4.59
C GLN A 421 22.57 -19.94 4.20
N TYR A 422 23.68 -19.77 3.49
CA TYR A 422 24.11 -18.47 2.99
C TYR A 422 23.11 -17.86 1.99
N GLN A 423 22.58 -18.66 1.06
CA GLN A 423 21.55 -18.20 0.12
C GLN A 423 20.26 -17.78 0.84
N GLN A 424 19.87 -18.51 1.89
CA GLN A 424 18.70 -18.18 2.70
C GLN A 424 18.90 -16.85 3.45
N GLU A 425 20.05 -16.64 4.09
CA GLU A 425 20.35 -15.38 4.79
C GLU A 425 20.32 -14.17 3.83
N MET A 426 20.83 -14.34 2.61
CA MET A 426 20.78 -13.29 1.58
C MET A 426 19.35 -13.02 1.09
N LEU A 427 18.50 -14.05 0.99
CA LEU A 427 17.09 -13.92 0.65
C LEU A 427 16.34 -13.17 1.76
N ASP A 428 16.58 -13.50 3.02
CA ASP A 428 15.94 -12.87 4.17
C ASP A 428 16.35 -11.39 4.28
N LYS A 429 17.63 -11.06 4.08
CA LYS A 429 18.11 -9.67 3.99
C LYS A 429 17.44 -8.90 2.86
N LYS A 430 17.25 -9.52 1.69
CA LYS A 430 16.57 -8.91 0.54
C LYS A 430 15.09 -8.66 0.83
N ASN A 431 14.40 -9.60 1.48
CA ASN A 431 13.00 -9.44 1.85
C ASN A 431 12.84 -8.31 2.88
N ASN A 432 13.68 -8.26 3.91
CA ASN A 432 13.65 -7.18 4.90
C ASN A 432 13.90 -5.81 4.25
N PHE A 433 14.85 -5.71 3.32
CA PHE A 433 15.10 -4.48 2.58
C PHE A 433 13.89 -4.04 1.75
N GLN A 434 13.21 -4.99 1.08
CA GLN A 434 11.98 -4.71 0.32
C GLN A 434 10.84 -4.25 1.25
N GLU A 435 10.65 -4.87 2.41
CA GLU A 435 9.65 -4.45 3.39
C GLU A 435 9.93 -3.03 3.90
N GLU A 436 11.18 -2.69 4.20
CA GLU A 436 11.56 -1.33 4.60
C GLU A 436 11.31 -0.29 3.49
N GLU A 437 11.62 -0.62 2.23
CA GLU A 437 11.33 0.26 1.10
C GLU A 437 9.82 0.45 0.89
N GLU A 438 9.03 -0.62 0.99
CA GLU A 438 7.57 -0.55 0.90
C GLU A 438 6.96 0.27 2.02
N GLN A 439 7.44 0.12 3.26
CA GLN A 439 7.03 0.95 4.39
C GLN A 439 7.37 2.42 4.16
N LYS A 440 8.60 2.75 3.74
CA LYS A 440 8.99 4.12 3.40
C LYS A 440 8.10 4.71 2.31
N LYS A 441 7.76 3.93 1.28
CA LYS A 441 6.87 4.34 0.20
C LYS A 441 5.44 4.58 0.68
N CYS A 442 4.91 3.73 1.55
CA CYS A 442 3.59 3.91 2.15
C CYS A 442 3.51 5.17 3.03
N ILE A 443 4.55 5.45 3.81
CA ILE A 443 4.64 6.68 4.62
C ILE A 443 4.70 7.92 3.72
N GLN A 444 5.50 7.87 2.64
CA GLN A 444 5.61 8.98 1.69
C GLN A 444 4.28 9.24 0.95
N LEU A 445 3.62 8.19 0.46
CA LEU A 445 2.30 8.29 -0.16
C LEU A 445 1.23 8.80 0.81
N GLY A 446 1.32 8.43 2.10
CA GLY A 446 0.47 8.98 3.15
C GLY A 446 0.66 10.48 3.31
N LYS A 447 1.91 10.96 3.38
CA LYS A 447 2.23 12.39 3.49
C LYS A 447 1.76 13.19 2.28
N GLU A 448 1.97 12.67 1.07
CA GLU A 448 1.54 13.33 -0.17
C GLU A 448 0.02 13.47 -0.24
N LYS A 449 -0.73 12.41 0.14
CA LYS A 449 -2.19 12.46 0.20
C LYS A 449 -2.70 13.44 1.27
N SER A 450 -2.06 13.49 2.44
CA SER A 450 -2.42 14.46 3.48
C SER A 450 -2.21 15.89 3.01
N GLN A 451 -1.08 16.19 2.36
CA GLN A 451 -0.80 17.53 1.81
C GLN A 451 -1.77 17.92 0.68
N GLU A 452 -2.14 16.97 -0.18
CA GLU A 452 -3.13 17.21 -1.24
C GLU A 452 -4.52 17.49 -0.65
N ASN A 453 -4.93 16.75 0.38
CA ASN A 453 -6.18 16.99 1.09
C ASN A 453 -6.20 18.37 1.76
N GLU A 454 -5.16 18.72 2.54
CA GLU A 454 -5.04 20.04 3.17
C GLU A 454 -5.16 21.17 2.16
N LYS A 455 -4.51 21.03 0.99
CA LYS A 455 -4.59 22.02 -0.09
C LYS A 455 -5.97 22.10 -0.73
N ASN A 456 -6.66 20.97 -0.88
CA ASN A 456 -8.02 20.93 -1.41
C ASN A 456 -9.02 21.60 -0.45
N GLU A 457 -8.88 21.34 0.85
CA GLU A 457 -9.70 21.97 1.88
C GLU A 457 -9.47 23.48 1.93
N GLU A 458 -8.22 23.93 1.90
CA GLU A 458 -7.88 25.35 1.84
C GLU A 458 -8.48 26.02 0.59
N ASN A 459 -8.44 25.35 -0.57
CA ASN A 459 -9.05 25.86 -1.80
C ASN A 459 -10.57 26.01 -1.69
N GLU A 460 -11.25 25.05 -1.05
CA GLU A 460 -12.69 25.09 -0.85
C GLU A 460 -13.09 26.17 0.16
N GLN A 461 -12.33 26.34 1.26
CA GLN A 461 -12.51 27.45 2.20
C GLN A 461 -12.31 28.82 1.53
N ASN A 462 -11.25 28.95 0.72
CA ASN A 462 -10.98 30.16 -0.06
C ASN A 462 -12.11 30.45 -1.07
N PHE A 463 -12.62 29.40 -1.73
CA PHE A 463 -13.73 29.53 -2.66
C PHE A 463 -14.99 30.04 -1.96
N GLU A 464 -15.37 29.43 -0.84
CA GLU A 464 -16.57 29.84 -0.10
C GLU A 464 -16.43 31.27 0.41
N PHE A 465 -15.27 31.63 0.98
CA PHE A 465 -14.98 33.01 1.39
C PHE A 465 -15.19 33.99 0.23
N ARG A 466 -14.53 33.76 -0.91
CA ARG A 466 -14.58 34.66 -2.07
C ARG A 466 -15.98 34.78 -2.66
N SER A 467 -16.79 33.72 -2.57
CA SER A 467 -18.17 33.73 -3.06
C SER A 467 -19.11 34.62 -2.23
N LYS A 468 -18.80 34.80 -0.94
CA LYS A 468 -19.63 35.56 0.02
C LYS A 468 -19.05 36.93 0.40
N ALA A 469 -17.75 37.10 0.27
CA ALA A 469 -17.06 38.33 0.64
C ALA A 469 -17.35 39.47 -0.35
N VAL A 470 -17.45 40.69 0.17
CA VAL A 470 -17.60 41.92 -0.63
C VAL A 470 -16.30 42.70 -0.52
N ASN A 471 -15.61 42.89 -1.65
CA ASN A 471 -14.30 43.56 -1.70
C ASN A 471 -13.24 42.93 -0.77
N GLY A 472 -13.20 41.59 -0.72
CA GLY A 472 -12.26 40.84 0.13
C GLY A 472 -12.58 40.90 1.63
N LYS A 473 -13.79 41.34 1.99
CA LYS A 473 -14.24 41.45 3.38
C LYS A 473 -15.50 40.62 3.59
N LEU A 474 -15.47 39.74 4.58
CA LEU A 474 -16.61 38.92 4.97
C LEU A 474 -17.31 39.55 6.18
N TYR A 475 -18.49 40.10 5.95
CA TYR A 475 -19.31 40.77 6.96
C TYR A 475 -20.16 39.77 7.74
N LYS A 476 -20.66 40.17 8.92
CA LYS A 476 -21.38 39.31 9.86
C LYS A 476 -22.59 38.57 9.25
N ASP A 477 -23.35 39.25 8.40
CA ASP A 477 -24.53 38.69 7.72
C ASP A 477 -24.16 37.58 6.74
N LYS A 478 -23.00 37.69 6.09
CA LYS A 478 -22.47 36.71 5.14
C LYS A 478 -21.58 35.65 5.76
N PHE A 479 -20.99 35.93 6.92
CA PHE A 479 -20.17 34.97 7.64
C PHE A 479 -20.91 33.68 7.96
N ASN A 480 -22.16 33.79 8.41
CA ASN A 480 -22.96 32.62 8.77
C ASN A 480 -23.29 31.73 7.56
N GLU A 481 -23.46 32.33 6.36
CA GLU A 481 -23.58 31.57 5.12
C GLU A 481 -22.25 30.88 4.78
N ALA A 482 -21.13 31.58 4.90
CA ALA A 482 -19.81 31.03 4.59
C ALA A 482 -19.39 29.86 5.49
N LEU A 483 -19.98 29.71 6.68
CA LEU A 483 -19.77 28.52 7.54
C LEU A 483 -20.34 27.22 6.92
N GLU A 484 -21.08 27.29 5.82
CA GLU A 484 -21.52 26.12 5.06
C GLU A 484 -20.36 25.25 4.57
N CYS A 485 -19.18 25.82 4.29
CA CYS A 485 -18.01 25.04 3.89
C CYS A 485 -17.54 24.05 4.97
N LEU A 486 -17.85 24.28 6.25
CA LEU A 486 -17.50 23.30 7.29
C LEU A 486 -18.34 22.02 7.16
N GLU A 487 -19.59 22.14 6.68
CA GLU A 487 -20.48 20.99 6.53
C GLU A 487 -19.98 20.01 5.44
N SER A 488 -19.26 20.49 4.41
CA SER A 488 -18.65 19.61 3.40
C SER A 488 -17.47 18.80 3.95
N PHE A 489 -16.84 19.26 5.03
CA PHE A 489 -15.79 18.53 5.76
C PHE A 489 -16.34 17.62 6.88
N ASN A 490 -17.62 17.24 6.82
CA ASN A 490 -18.27 16.36 7.80
C ASN A 490 -18.33 16.95 9.24
N ILE A 491 -18.26 18.27 9.35
CA ILE A 491 -18.40 19.00 10.62
C ILE A 491 -19.89 19.29 10.84
N LYS A 492 -20.36 19.06 12.07
CA LYS A 492 -21.71 19.40 12.51
C LYS A 492 -22.03 20.84 12.15
N ARG A 493 -23.25 21.04 11.64
CA ARG A 493 -23.79 22.35 11.28
C ARG A 493 -23.71 23.34 12.45
N ILE A 494 -22.81 24.33 12.32
CA ILE A 494 -22.72 25.48 13.23
C ILE A 494 -23.41 26.73 12.66
N ARG A 495 -23.71 26.77 11.35
CA ARG A 495 -24.44 27.91 10.77
C ARG A 495 -25.86 28.00 11.29
N ASN A 496 -26.37 29.21 11.42
CA ASN A 496 -27.68 29.52 12.01
C ASN A 496 -27.82 28.96 13.43
N THR A 497 -26.73 28.92 14.20
CA THR A 497 -26.71 28.58 15.62
C THR A 497 -26.07 29.71 16.42
N PRO A 498 -26.28 29.78 17.74
CA PRO A 498 -25.62 30.79 18.58
C PRO A 498 -24.08 30.67 18.53
N LEU A 499 -23.53 29.47 18.36
CA LEU A 499 -22.09 29.29 18.14
C LEU A 499 -21.63 30.00 16.87
N GLY A 500 -22.28 29.75 15.73
CA GLY A 500 -21.91 30.39 14.47
C GLY A 500 -22.03 31.92 14.51
N GLU A 501 -23.10 32.44 15.14
CA GLU A 501 -23.31 33.88 15.30
C GLU A 501 -22.26 34.55 16.19
N ARG A 502 -21.87 33.90 17.29
CA ARG A 502 -20.89 34.43 18.24
C ARG A 502 -19.46 34.22 17.75
N LEU A 503 -19.20 33.18 16.95
CA LEU A 503 -17.89 32.91 16.35
C LEU A 503 -17.39 34.10 15.53
N PHE A 504 -18.27 34.79 14.79
CA PHE A 504 -17.89 36.01 14.07
C PHE A 504 -17.21 37.04 14.98
N SER A 505 -17.81 37.34 16.13
CA SER A 505 -17.27 38.30 17.09
C SER A 505 -15.95 37.84 17.72
N ILE A 506 -15.72 36.53 17.79
CA ILE A 506 -14.48 35.93 18.31
C ILE A 506 -13.35 36.06 17.29
N LEU A 507 -13.69 35.89 16.00
CA LEU A 507 -12.73 35.96 14.90
C LEU A 507 -12.42 37.42 14.49
N ASP A 508 -13.38 38.34 14.61
CA ASP A 508 -13.20 39.78 14.44
C ASP A 508 -12.51 40.41 15.66
N THR A 509 -11.29 39.96 15.93
CA THR A 509 -10.47 40.39 17.07
C THR A 509 -10.22 41.90 17.11
N GLN A 510 -10.19 42.55 15.94
CA GLN A 510 -9.98 44.00 15.79
C GLN A 510 -11.29 44.80 15.84
N LYS A 511 -12.46 44.13 15.94
CA LYS A 511 -13.80 44.74 15.96
C LYS A 511 -14.05 45.65 14.75
N LEU A 512 -13.57 45.24 13.58
CA LEU A 512 -13.70 45.99 12.33
C LEU A 512 -15.08 45.83 11.69
N GLY A 513 -15.88 44.87 12.15
CA GLY A 513 -17.16 44.49 11.56
C GLY A 513 -17.02 43.60 10.32
N TYR A 514 -15.80 43.11 10.02
CA TYR A 514 -15.52 42.17 8.93
C TYR A 514 -14.30 41.30 9.24
N ILE A 515 -14.19 40.18 8.53
CA ILE A 515 -13.05 39.26 8.57
C ILE A 515 -12.44 39.18 7.16
N ASP A 516 -11.11 39.23 7.05
CA ASP A 516 -10.39 39.03 5.78
C ASP A 516 -10.17 37.54 5.47
N GLU A 517 -9.77 37.25 4.23
CA GLU A 517 -9.61 35.86 3.72
C GLU A 517 -8.60 35.07 4.55
N GLN A 518 -7.44 35.67 4.84
CA GLN A 518 -6.37 35.03 5.59
C GLN A 518 -6.82 34.68 7.01
N THR A 519 -7.50 35.60 7.68
CA THR A 519 -8.03 35.38 9.02
C THR A 519 -9.13 34.32 9.00
N PHE A 520 -10.03 34.35 8.02
CA PHE A 520 -11.09 33.35 7.90
C PHE A 520 -10.51 31.94 7.74
N VAL A 521 -9.65 31.72 6.74
CA VAL A 521 -9.04 30.41 6.47
C VAL A 521 -8.18 29.93 7.64
N SER A 522 -7.29 30.80 8.16
CA SER A 522 -6.44 30.44 9.29
C SER A 522 -7.28 30.02 10.51
N LYS A 523 -8.36 30.73 10.80
CA LYS A 523 -9.20 30.47 11.98
C LYS A 523 -10.13 29.28 11.79
N LEU A 524 -10.59 29.01 10.57
CA LEU A 524 -11.30 27.77 10.27
C LEU A 524 -10.37 26.56 10.35
N ASN A 525 -9.13 26.65 9.88
CA ASN A 525 -8.14 25.58 10.05
C ASN A 525 -7.86 25.29 11.53
N GLU A 526 -7.69 26.33 12.37
CA GLU A 526 -7.60 26.13 13.82
C GLU A 526 -8.85 25.43 14.38
N LEU A 527 -10.05 25.82 13.93
CA LEU A 527 -11.30 25.17 14.34
C LEU A 527 -11.36 23.72 13.87
N MET A 528 -10.84 23.38 12.70
CA MET A 528 -10.87 22.03 12.14
C MET A 528 -9.86 21.09 12.79
N TYR A 529 -8.70 21.58 13.22
CA TYR A 529 -7.59 20.72 13.60
C TYR A 529 -7.17 20.80 15.08
N ASP A 530 -7.45 21.92 15.76
CA ASP A 530 -6.99 22.14 17.13
C ASP A 530 -8.14 22.10 18.14
N LYS A 531 -8.30 20.94 18.81
CA LYS A 531 -9.35 20.74 19.82
C LYS A 531 -9.24 21.70 21.02
N ASP A 532 -8.05 22.11 21.42
CA ASP A 532 -7.88 23.05 22.54
C ASP A 532 -8.37 24.45 22.14
N ILE A 533 -8.09 24.87 20.90
CA ILE A 533 -8.65 26.12 20.35
C ILE A 533 -10.18 26.04 20.24
N ARG A 534 -10.75 24.89 19.86
CA ARG A 534 -12.21 24.70 19.87
C ARG A 534 -12.83 24.94 21.25
N VAL A 535 -12.20 24.43 22.32
CA VAL A 535 -12.64 24.69 23.70
C VAL A 535 -12.54 26.18 24.04
N LEU A 536 -11.44 26.84 23.66
CA LEU A 536 -11.25 28.28 23.87
C LEU A 536 -12.31 29.12 23.13
N TYR A 537 -12.62 28.80 21.88
CA TYR A 537 -13.66 29.48 21.11
C TYR A 537 -15.05 29.21 21.68
N SER A 538 -15.31 28.01 22.18
CA SER A 538 -16.55 27.71 22.90
C SER A 538 -16.67 28.58 24.15
N PHE A 539 -15.62 28.65 24.98
CA PHE A 539 -15.62 29.49 26.18
C PHE A 539 -15.88 30.97 25.85
N LYS A 540 -15.19 31.50 24.83
CA LYS A 540 -15.40 32.87 24.36
C LYS A 540 -16.81 33.11 23.80
N ALA A 541 -17.42 32.09 23.19
CA ALA A 541 -18.81 32.19 22.73
C ALA A 541 -19.78 32.32 23.91
N PHE A 542 -19.51 31.68 25.05
CA PHE A 542 -20.34 31.86 26.25
C PHE A 542 -20.09 33.22 26.95
N ASN A 543 -18.83 33.65 27.05
CA ASN A 543 -18.40 34.89 27.73
C ASN A 543 -18.70 36.14 26.89
N LYS A 544 -19.96 36.55 26.86
CA LYS A 544 -20.48 37.70 26.08
C LYS A 544 -19.97 39.03 26.62
N GLU A 545 -19.72 39.12 27.93
CA GLU A 545 -19.21 40.32 28.62
C GLU A 545 -17.69 40.49 28.51
N ASP A 546 -16.97 39.52 27.93
CA ASP A 546 -15.51 39.55 27.73
C ASP A 546 -14.70 39.76 29.02
N ASN A 547 -15.18 39.21 30.15
CA ASN A 547 -14.57 39.37 31.48
C ASN A 547 -13.81 38.12 31.97
N ASN A 548 -13.58 37.16 31.05
CA ASN A 548 -12.97 35.84 31.30
C ASN A 548 -13.73 34.98 32.31
N LYS A 549 -15.03 35.21 32.47
CA LYS A 549 -15.92 34.42 33.33
C LYS A 549 -17.27 34.28 32.62
N ILE A 550 -17.92 33.13 32.80
CA ILE A 550 -19.27 32.93 32.31
C ILE A 550 -20.21 33.03 33.50
N SER A 551 -21.04 34.07 33.51
CA SER A 551 -22.10 34.22 34.51
C SER A 551 -23.22 33.20 34.30
N ARG A 552 -24.02 32.95 35.35
CA ARG A 552 -25.22 32.09 35.23
C ARG A 552 -26.15 32.57 34.11
N LYS A 553 -26.33 33.88 33.98
CA LYS A 553 -27.19 34.49 32.97
C LYS A 553 -26.70 34.20 31.56
N GLU A 554 -25.40 34.38 31.28
CA GLU A 554 -24.81 34.10 29.96
C GLU A 554 -24.92 32.62 29.60
N PHE A 555 -24.68 31.72 30.57
CA PHE A 555 -24.81 30.28 30.39
C PHE A 555 -26.26 29.88 30.04
N GLN A 556 -27.23 30.37 30.83
CA GLN A 556 -28.66 30.15 30.56
C GLN A 556 -29.11 30.73 29.22
N GLU A 557 -28.66 31.93 28.88
CA GLU A 557 -28.98 32.60 27.61
C GLU A 557 -28.48 31.78 26.43
N PHE A 558 -27.21 31.35 26.45
CA PHE A 558 -26.62 30.55 25.39
C PHE A 558 -27.35 29.22 25.16
N PHE A 559 -27.66 28.46 26.21
CA PHE A 559 -28.41 27.21 26.08
C PHE A 559 -29.85 27.45 25.61
N SER A 560 -30.50 28.52 26.08
CA SER A 560 -31.85 28.89 25.65
C SER A 560 -31.89 29.26 24.16
N GLU A 561 -30.88 29.97 23.67
CA GLU A 561 -30.74 30.29 22.24
C GLU A 561 -30.45 29.04 21.42
N SER A 562 -29.59 28.14 21.92
CA SER A 562 -29.23 26.90 21.24
C SER A 562 -30.43 25.94 21.14
N TRP A 563 -31.25 25.89 22.19
CA TRP A 563 -32.53 25.18 22.20
C TRP A 563 -33.48 25.70 21.13
N LYS A 564 -33.67 27.02 21.08
CA LYS A 564 -34.52 27.66 20.05
C LYS A 564 -34.00 27.37 18.65
N ALA A 565 -32.67 27.41 18.44
CA ALA A 565 -32.06 27.08 17.17
C ALA A 565 -32.30 25.61 16.79
N ALA A 566 -32.16 24.67 17.73
CA ALA A 566 -32.39 23.24 17.48
C ALA A 566 -33.82 22.96 16.98
N PHE A 567 -34.83 23.52 17.66
CA PHE A 567 -36.23 23.32 17.27
C PHE A 567 -36.63 24.11 16.01
N ARG A 568 -36.03 25.28 15.76
CA ARG A 568 -36.22 26.00 14.50
C ARG A 568 -35.67 25.19 13.32
N LEU A 569 -34.44 24.70 13.43
CA LEU A 569 -33.81 23.89 12.38
C LEU A 569 -34.54 22.56 12.19
N LEU A 570 -34.98 21.92 13.28
CA LEU A 570 -35.84 20.74 13.21
C LEU A 570 -37.13 21.06 12.45
N GLY A 571 -37.82 22.15 12.78
CA GLY A 571 -39.05 22.53 12.11
C GLY A 571 -38.86 22.82 10.62
N GLU A 572 -37.77 23.49 10.23
CA GLU A 572 -37.40 23.68 8.82
C GLU A 572 -37.14 22.35 8.09
N LYS A 573 -36.56 21.36 8.79
CA LYS A 573 -36.29 20.02 8.26
C LYS A 573 -37.58 19.21 8.11
N VAL A 574 -38.43 19.19 9.14
CA VAL A 574 -39.74 18.52 9.15
C VAL A 574 -40.65 19.09 8.07
N GLN A 575 -40.74 20.43 7.97
CA GLN A 575 -41.58 21.09 6.98
C GLN A 575 -41.18 20.72 5.54
N ARG A 576 -39.89 20.59 5.27
CA ARG A 576 -39.36 20.13 3.97
C ARG A 576 -39.69 18.67 3.67
N ILE A 577 -39.51 17.78 4.66
CA ILE A 577 -39.71 16.33 4.48
C ILE A 577 -41.21 15.96 4.41
N GLN A 578 -42.03 16.50 5.31
CA GLN A 578 -43.45 16.20 5.43
C GLN A 578 -44.34 17.18 4.63
N GLN A 579 -43.77 17.88 3.64
CA GLN A 579 -44.51 18.76 2.71
C GLN A 579 -45.52 19.71 3.41
N ASN A 580 -45.08 20.39 4.47
CA ASN A 580 -45.89 21.33 5.27
C ASN A 580 -47.04 20.72 6.10
N GLN A 581 -47.11 19.41 6.34
CA GLN A 581 -48.11 18.82 7.24
C GLN A 581 -47.98 19.33 8.69
N VAL A 582 -46.75 19.61 9.12
CA VAL A 582 -46.45 20.20 10.43
C VAL A 582 -45.84 21.57 10.22
N SER A 583 -46.48 22.60 10.79
CA SER A 583 -45.97 23.96 10.69
C SER A 583 -44.77 24.17 11.61
N LEU A 584 -43.75 24.90 11.12
CA LEU A 584 -42.60 25.35 11.90
C LEU A 584 -43.02 26.05 13.21
N SER A 585 -44.10 26.86 13.14
CA SER A 585 -44.65 27.55 14.31
C SER A 585 -45.12 26.58 15.40
N ARG A 586 -45.72 25.43 15.04
CA ARG A 586 -46.20 24.44 16.02
C ARG A 586 -45.03 23.84 16.81
N ILE A 587 -43.95 23.47 16.13
CA ILE A 587 -42.74 22.92 16.76
C ILE A 587 -42.09 23.97 17.67
N ASN A 588 -41.91 25.20 17.18
CA ASN A 588 -41.32 26.28 17.96
C ASN A 588 -42.16 26.65 19.19
N ASN A 589 -43.49 26.72 19.06
CA ASN A 589 -44.38 27.00 20.19
C ASN A 589 -44.32 25.91 21.26
N TRP A 590 -44.18 24.64 20.86
CA TRP A 590 -43.95 23.55 21.81
C TRP A 590 -42.61 23.72 22.52
N ALA A 591 -41.54 23.98 21.78
CA ALA A 591 -40.20 24.18 22.34
C ALA A 591 -40.15 25.32 23.36
N MET A 592 -40.86 26.42 23.09
CA MET A 592 -40.96 27.56 24.01
C MET A 592 -41.72 27.23 25.29
N LYS A 593 -42.74 26.36 25.24
CA LYS A 593 -43.45 25.89 26.44
C LYS A 593 -42.59 25.01 27.35
N GLN A 594 -41.59 24.33 26.78
CA GLN A 594 -40.66 23.48 27.52
C GLN A 594 -39.45 24.24 28.07
N LEU A 595 -39.26 25.51 27.69
CA LEU A 595 -38.11 26.31 28.10
C LEU A 595 -37.91 26.39 29.63
N PRO A 596 -38.96 26.50 30.48
CA PRO A 596 -38.79 26.48 31.93
C PRO A 596 -38.24 25.15 32.47
N ASN A 597 -38.54 24.03 31.82
CA ASN A 597 -38.01 22.72 32.21
C ASN A 597 -36.51 22.65 31.88
N LEU A 598 -36.13 23.11 30.69
CA LEU A 598 -34.73 23.24 30.29
C LEU A 598 -33.95 24.15 31.24
N GLN A 599 -34.51 25.31 31.64
CA GLN A 599 -33.85 26.24 32.55
C GLN A 599 -33.49 25.61 33.89
N ARG A 600 -34.36 24.74 34.44
CA ARG A 600 -34.07 24.00 35.68
C ARG A 600 -32.88 23.04 35.51
N GLU A 601 -32.80 22.34 34.39
CA GLU A 601 -31.66 21.45 34.10
C GLU A 601 -30.37 22.24 33.88
N ILE A 602 -30.43 23.38 33.19
CA ILE A 602 -29.29 24.28 33.00
C ILE A 602 -28.80 24.82 34.34
N ASP A 603 -29.68 25.14 35.28
CA ASP A 603 -29.30 25.62 36.61
C ASP A 603 -28.56 24.55 37.41
N ILE A 604 -29.03 23.31 37.36
CA ILE A 604 -28.34 22.17 37.99
C ILE A 604 -26.95 22.01 37.36
N LEU A 605 -26.87 22.01 36.03
CA LEU A 605 -25.61 21.90 35.29
C LEU A 605 -24.64 23.03 35.66
N PHE A 606 -25.11 24.28 35.67
CA PHE A 606 -24.29 25.43 36.03
C PHE A 606 -23.73 25.30 37.45
N ASN A 607 -24.57 24.92 38.42
CA ASN A 607 -24.12 24.76 39.80
C ASN A 607 -23.06 23.65 39.97
N ASN A 608 -23.10 22.61 39.14
CA ASN A 608 -22.12 21.54 39.15
C ASN A 608 -20.76 21.94 38.57
N ILE A 609 -20.71 22.93 37.68
CA ILE A 609 -19.49 23.36 36.97
C ILE A 609 -18.90 24.64 37.58
N SER A 610 -19.75 25.53 38.10
CA SER A 610 -19.33 26.85 38.56
C SER A 610 -18.55 26.81 39.87
N ASN A 611 -17.54 27.67 39.98
CA ASN A 611 -16.90 28.01 41.25
C ASN A 611 -17.22 29.47 41.57
N ASN A 612 -17.74 29.75 42.78
CA ASN A 612 -18.08 31.11 43.20
C ASN A 612 -19.11 31.83 42.30
N ASN A 613 -20.15 31.12 41.83
CA ASN A 613 -21.23 31.64 40.98
C ASN A 613 -20.83 32.06 39.54
N PHE A 614 -19.64 31.68 39.08
CA PHE A 614 -19.23 31.83 37.68
C PHE A 614 -18.47 30.59 37.21
N ILE A 615 -18.39 30.40 35.90
CA ILE A 615 -17.55 29.37 35.28
C ILE A 615 -16.33 30.07 34.69
N ASP A 616 -15.14 29.75 35.20
CA ASP A 616 -13.88 30.18 34.59
C ASP A 616 -13.46 29.23 33.46
N TYR A 617 -12.40 29.58 32.74
CA TYR A 617 -11.93 28.78 31.60
C TYR A 617 -11.52 27.35 31.99
N GLN A 618 -10.93 27.14 33.16
CA GLN A 618 -10.46 25.81 33.56
C GLN A 618 -11.64 24.90 33.90
N ASN A 619 -12.63 25.40 34.63
CA ASN A 619 -13.85 24.68 34.90
C ASN A 619 -14.63 24.39 33.60
N PHE A 620 -14.72 25.37 32.70
CA PHE A 620 -15.36 25.18 31.40
C PHE A 620 -14.63 24.10 30.57
N LYS A 621 -13.30 24.18 30.48
CA LYS A 621 -12.48 23.20 29.77
C LYS A 621 -12.70 21.80 30.34
N ASN A 622 -12.63 21.65 31.66
CA ASN A 622 -12.86 20.37 32.33
C ASN A 622 -14.27 19.83 32.04
N TRP A 623 -15.29 20.69 32.06
CA TRP A 623 -16.67 20.30 31.72
C TRP A 623 -16.78 19.80 30.27
N VAL A 624 -16.28 20.59 29.32
CA VAL A 624 -16.35 20.24 27.89
C VAL A 624 -15.55 18.99 27.58
N THR A 625 -14.40 18.75 28.20
CA THR A 625 -13.59 17.55 27.88
C THR A 625 -14.01 16.28 28.61
N SER A 626 -14.79 16.39 29.70
CA SER A 626 -15.17 15.23 30.53
C SER A 626 -16.62 14.78 30.39
N THR A 627 -17.50 15.62 29.84
CA THR A 627 -18.92 15.30 29.69
C THR A 627 -19.27 14.87 28.28
N ASN A 628 -20.43 14.21 28.12
CA ASN A 628 -20.96 13.81 26.82
C ASN A 628 -22.01 14.81 26.29
N ILE A 629 -22.10 16.02 26.86
CA ILE A 629 -23.13 17.01 26.54
C ILE A 629 -22.55 18.03 25.55
N HIS A 630 -22.43 17.64 24.28
CA HIS A 630 -21.85 18.49 23.23
C HIS A 630 -22.88 19.14 22.31
N SER A 631 -24.13 18.68 22.35
CA SER A 631 -25.20 19.19 21.50
C SER A 631 -26.56 19.08 22.17
N ILE A 632 -27.47 19.96 21.78
CA ILE A 632 -28.90 19.80 21.99
C ILE A 632 -29.45 19.00 20.82
N GLU A 633 -30.05 17.85 21.12
CA GLU A 633 -30.78 17.05 20.15
C GLU A 633 -32.28 17.38 20.21
N ALA A 634 -32.83 17.77 19.07
CA ALA A 634 -34.25 17.96 18.87
C ALA A 634 -34.76 16.89 17.90
N GLN A 635 -35.84 16.20 18.28
CA GLN A 635 -36.39 15.09 17.52
C GLN A 635 -37.90 15.28 17.28
N TYR A 636 -38.35 14.92 16.07
CA TYR A 636 -39.75 14.79 15.70
C TYR A 636 -39.93 13.53 14.85
N ASP A 637 -40.70 12.55 15.34
CA ASP A 637 -40.78 11.21 14.77
C ASP A 637 -39.38 10.60 14.55
N SER A 638 -39.01 10.26 13.30
CA SER A 638 -37.68 9.77 12.92
C SER A 638 -36.71 10.88 12.49
N ILE A 639 -37.14 12.14 12.51
CA ILE A 639 -36.33 13.28 12.06
C ILE A 639 -35.59 13.85 13.26
N VAL A 640 -34.26 13.72 13.23
CA VAL A 640 -33.36 14.25 14.27
C VAL A 640 -32.62 15.48 13.74
N GLN A 641 -32.44 16.47 14.62
CA GLN A 641 -31.60 17.63 14.41
C GLN A 641 -30.75 17.89 15.66
N GLN A 642 -29.44 17.95 15.48
CA GLN A 642 -28.50 18.32 16.54
C GLN A 642 -28.01 19.75 16.34
N VAL A 643 -27.89 20.51 17.43
CA VAL A 643 -27.22 21.81 17.46
C VAL A 643 -26.09 21.75 18.49
N PRO A 644 -24.83 21.95 18.07
CA PRO A 644 -23.71 21.95 18.99
C PRO A 644 -23.85 23.06 20.03
N VAL A 645 -23.51 22.75 21.29
CA VAL A 645 -23.42 23.72 22.38
C VAL A 645 -21.96 24.06 22.73
N ASP A 646 -21.02 23.24 22.25
CA ASP A 646 -19.59 23.53 22.21
C ASP A 646 -19.01 23.09 20.86
N LEU A 647 -17.77 23.48 20.61
CA LEU A 647 -17.03 23.16 19.40
C LEU A 647 -16.09 21.96 19.59
N TYR A 648 -16.06 21.29 20.75
CA TYR A 648 -15.07 20.24 21.01
C TYR A 648 -15.30 18.98 20.16
N GLN A 649 -16.54 18.50 20.10
CA GLN A 649 -16.95 17.33 19.31
C GLN A 649 -17.83 17.74 18.11
N LEU A 650 -17.16 18.31 17.11
CA LEU A 650 -17.78 18.77 15.87
C LEU A 650 -17.86 17.70 14.79
N GLU A 651 -17.15 16.58 14.94
CA GLU A 651 -17.22 15.48 13.98
C GLU A 651 -18.65 14.93 13.98
N SER A 652 -19.27 14.81 12.79
CA SER A 652 -20.58 14.15 12.68
C SER A 652 -20.41 12.63 12.76
N ASN A 653 -21.21 12.01 13.63
CA ASN A 653 -21.23 10.57 13.88
C ASN A 653 -21.88 9.79 12.74
#